data_AF-A0AAW1DMI7-F1
#
_entry.id   AF-A0AAW1DMI7-F1
#
_cell.length_a   1.000
_cell.length_b   1.000
_cell.length_c   1.000
_cell.angle_alpha   90.00
_cell.angle_beta   90.00
_cell.angle_gamma   90.00
#
_symmetry.space_group_name_H-M   'P 1'
#
loop_
_entity.id
_entity.type
_entity.pdbx_description
1 polymer ?
#
loop_
_entity_poly.entity_id
_entity_poly.type
_entity_poly.pdbx_seq_one_letter_code
_entity_poly.pdbx_strand_id
1 'polypeptide(L)'
;MPKQKKIPVEDLAVPPQNNKICGTICMCQMTAVLSCVALVYLSVAIYMPSIRAFQSGIAADPVMCTTTKAVNTDVCDWGSCGEWCLSKTSGSCIQIYVNLRHNGSNIFLANCTNTANKTCYGIDQENAKKYRCIADECRNLTGTFNCTMGMCINITDAFECVFSNKDYPLKCSGRRGKINCQGMDGLQNCNRGTCERIRTPYNCDRRCLGIPTRNKNAILLSGDKVYLSQCQRAFVTGTEQEIWNENQDNILMMSCYNIENTSLGIEAVDCINGTLLDKNLLSDLTNFTYLSYLSVINTKLLDETRTVAPPEIDLLIANDSKLLINMEGCVNTLKDECKEFLREYGKDGTDHNARGRFPCFYAEERSDIVVARFNLETTYREFVFASVVPSVLFVVSCLTLILCQRTVEVGDDARMRFKKRGGASDSRRAVDKENSVAKKKKSAKMGAKVLVKTLLQSVDVAGLMVKTKFYTSLCLGTTAILSVFAFLFLIPFVVDPAISTILANYEPSPVTCVAVDHVYAEGLSNCSWSSCREGCTTAALRCHQILVNYTRTPFAEWQKGGIDLETIEWDVGETKFYINTEGCGYPPQVNCSEFAKKYGYSTLGTPFPCYYSKTYPNMVVARYSWDDNLRYLILSLVIPNALFAASIGVLIYWYCPGCNKSRTPIDTSSYVENFHSKNE
;
A
#
# COMPACT_ATOMS: atom_id res chain seq x y z
N MET A 1 20.52 -59.96 -7.45
CA MET A 1 19.16 -59.59 -7.01
C MET A 1 18.58 -60.67 -6.11
N PRO A 2 18.35 -60.43 -4.81
CA PRO A 2 17.38 -61.18 -4.04
C PRO A 2 16.05 -60.41 -4.00
N LYS A 3 14.95 -61.10 -4.32
CA LYS A 3 13.58 -60.58 -4.26
C LYS A 3 13.25 -60.18 -2.82
N GLN A 4 12.91 -58.91 -2.59
CA GLN A 4 12.28 -58.48 -1.34
C GLN A 4 11.02 -59.31 -1.11
N LYS A 5 11.01 -60.09 -0.02
CA LYS A 5 9.82 -60.80 0.45
C LYS A 5 8.78 -59.74 0.85
N LYS A 6 7.65 -59.67 0.13
CA LYS A 6 6.52 -58.83 0.53
C LYS A 6 6.05 -59.31 1.90
N ILE A 7 6.10 -58.40 2.87
CA ILE A 7 5.60 -58.61 4.23
C ILE A 7 4.08 -58.82 4.12
N PRO A 8 3.50 -59.87 4.74
CA PRO A 8 2.06 -60.10 4.72
C PRO A 8 1.32 -58.94 5.39
N VAL A 9 0.12 -58.64 4.87
CA VAL A 9 -0.69 -57.43 5.16
C VAL A 9 -1.18 -57.37 6.64
N GLU A 10 -0.93 -58.42 7.41
CA GLU A 10 -1.39 -58.58 8.80
C GLU A 10 -0.44 -57.97 9.85
N ASP A 11 0.80 -57.61 9.49
CA ASP A 11 1.79 -57.02 10.42
C ASP A 11 1.97 -55.49 10.27
N LEU A 12 1.14 -54.82 9.47
CA LEU A 12 1.07 -53.36 9.46
C LEU A 12 0.14 -52.91 10.59
N ALA A 13 0.70 -52.25 11.61
CA ALA A 13 -0.03 -51.69 12.75
C ALA A 13 -1.14 -50.68 12.37
N VAL A 14 -1.22 -50.27 11.10
CA VAL A 14 -2.37 -49.60 10.48
C VAL A 14 -2.56 -50.19 9.08
N PRO A 15 -3.72 -50.79 8.74
CA PRO A 15 -3.97 -51.27 7.38
C PRO A 15 -3.95 -50.09 6.40
N PRO A 16 -3.49 -50.27 5.14
CA PRO A 16 -3.43 -49.19 4.17
C PRO A 16 -4.82 -48.57 4.02
N GLN A 17 -4.95 -47.31 4.46
CA GLN A 17 -6.18 -46.57 4.29
C GLN A 17 -6.42 -46.28 2.82
N ASN A 18 -7.69 -46.06 2.46
CA ASN A 18 -8.02 -45.68 1.10
C ASN A 18 -7.49 -44.25 0.86
N ASN A 19 -6.30 -44.13 0.27
CA ASN A 19 -5.60 -42.86 0.03
C ASN A 19 -6.49 -41.82 -0.66
N LYS A 20 -7.46 -42.26 -1.47
CA LYS A 20 -8.44 -41.38 -2.11
C LYS A 20 -9.35 -40.69 -1.10
N ILE A 21 -9.92 -41.43 -0.14
CA ILE A 21 -10.84 -40.88 0.88
C ILE A 21 -10.07 -39.98 1.85
N CYS A 22 -8.92 -40.43 2.34
CA CYS A 22 -8.08 -39.64 3.24
C CYS A 22 -7.55 -38.37 2.54
N GLY A 23 -7.15 -38.48 1.27
CA GLY A 23 -6.71 -37.35 0.46
C GLY A 23 -7.82 -36.34 0.22
N THR A 24 -9.05 -36.78 -0.08
CA THR A 24 -10.19 -35.88 -0.26
C THR A 24 -10.55 -35.13 1.04
N ILE A 25 -10.57 -35.82 2.19
CA ILE A 25 -10.84 -35.17 3.49
C ILE A 25 -9.75 -34.15 3.82
N CYS A 26 -8.47 -34.53 3.65
CA CYS A 26 -7.33 -33.65 3.90
C CYS A 26 -7.36 -32.40 3.00
N MET A 27 -7.61 -32.57 1.70
CA MET A 27 -7.73 -31.44 0.76
C MET A 27 -8.90 -30.54 1.11
N CYS A 28 -10.08 -31.08 1.43
CA CYS A 28 -11.24 -30.27 1.82
C CYS A 28 -10.99 -29.52 3.14
N GLN A 29 -10.32 -30.14 4.11
CA GLN A 29 -9.93 -29.47 5.36
C GLN A 29 -8.94 -28.33 5.10
N MET A 30 -7.91 -28.57 4.28
CA MET A 30 -6.93 -27.55 3.91
C MET A 30 -7.60 -26.39 3.17
N THR A 31 -8.46 -26.67 2.18
CA THR A 31 -9.21 -25.64 1.45
C THR A 31 -10.14 -24.84 2.37
N ALA A 32 -10.84 -25.48 3.32
CA ALA A 32 -11.68 -24.78 4.27
C ALA A 32 -10.88 -23.81 5.16
N VAL A 33 -9.73 -24.25 5.69
CA VAL A 33 -8.86 -23.41 6.53
C VAL A 33 -8.28 -22.25 5.72
N LEU A 34 -7.72 -22.53 4.54
CA LEU A 34 -7.15 -21.49 3.67
C LEU A 34 -8.20 -20.47 3.22
N SER A 35 -9.42 -20.92 2.90
CA SER A 35 -10.51 -20.02 2.49
C SER A 35 -10.96 -19.12 3.64
N CYS A 36 -11.02 -19.65 4.87
CA CYS A 36 -11.35 -18.86 6.06
C CYS A 36 -10.27 -17.79 6.33
N VAL A 37 -8.99 -18.17 6.29
CA VAL A 37 -7.87 -17.23 6.45
C VAL A 37 -7.86 -16.18 5.34
N ALA A 38 -8.12 -16.58 4.09
CA ALA A 38 -8.20 -15.66 2.96
C ALA A 38 -9.31 -14.62 3.15
N LEU A 39 -10.51 -15.02 3.62
CA LEU A 39 -11.59 -14.07 3.90
C LEU A 39 -11.20 -13.02 4.94
N VAL A 40 -10.52 -13.41 6.01
CA VAL A 40 -10.05 -12.47 7.04
C VAL A 40 -9.00 -11.52 6.45
N TYR A 41 -8.03 -12.03 5.70
CA TYR A 41 -6.98 -11.19 5.12
C TYR A 41 -7.53 -10.22 4.06
N LEU A 42 -8.37 -10.71 3.15
CA LEU A 42 -8.99 -9.92 2.09
C LEU A 42 -9.99 -8.90 2.64
N SER A 43 -10.53 -9.10 3.85
CA SER A 43 -11.37 -8.09 4.51
C SER A 43 -10.60 -6.80 4.79
N VAL A 44 -9.35 -6.89 5.22
CA VAL A 44 -8.49 -5.73 5.50
C VAL A 44 -7.87 -5.21 4.21
N ALA A 45 -7.39 -6.11 3.34
CA ALA A 45 -6.64 -5.73 2.15
C ALA A 45 -7.51 -5.20 0.99
N ILE A 46 -8.73 -5.73 0.81
CA ILE A 46 -9.59 -5.41 -0.34
C ILE A 46 -10.95 -4.87 0.10
N TYR A 47 -11.61 -5.51 1.08
CA TYR A 47 -12.99 -5.17 1.39
C TYR A 47 -13.13 -3.77 2.01
N MET A 48 -12.32 -3.47 3.03
CA MET A 48 -12.36 -2.17 3.69
C MET A 48 -11.97 -1.01 2.75
N PRO A 49 -10.91 -1.10 1.92
CA PRO A 49 -10.62 -0.07 0.92
C PRO A 49 -11.71 0.04 -0.16
N SER A 50 -12.27 -1.07 -0.64
CA SER A 50 -13.32 -1.05 -1.67
C SER A 50 -14.60 -0.38 -1.18
N ILE A 51 -15.03 -0.67 0.06
CA ILE A 51 -16.19 0.00 0.65
C ILE A 51 -15.94 1.52 0.77
N ARG A 52 -14.74 1.92 1.21
CA ARG A 52 -14.37 3.35 1.26
C ARG A 52 -14.41 3.99 -0.12
N ALA A 53 -13.97 3.29 -1.17
CA ALA A 53 -14.05 3.77 -2.55
C ALA A 53 -15.50 3.90 -3.04
N PHE A 54 -16.40 2.99 -2.66
CA PHE A 54 -17.83 3.11 -3.01
C PHE A 54 -18.53 4.24 -2.23
N GLN A 55 -18.08 4.53 -1.01
CA GLN A 55 -18.63 5.59 -0.15
C GLN A 55 -17.95 6.94 -0.35
N SER A 56 -16.94 7.05 -1.21
CA SER A 56 -16.15 8.27 -1.37
C SER A 56 -16.91 9.40 -2.06
N GLY A 57 -17.96 9.07 -2.83
CA GLY A 57 -18.70 10.04 -3.64
C GLY A 57 -17.89 10.59 -4.83
N ILE A 58 -16.74 9.98 -5.15
CA ILE A 58 -15.91 10.40 -6.29
C ILE A 58 -16.57 9.95 -7.60
N ALA A 59 -16.75 10.90 -8.52
CA ALA A 59 -17.29 10.62 -9.84
C ALA A 59 -16.32 9.72 -10.65
N ALA A 60 -16.88 8.79 -11.42
CA ALA A 60 -16.09 7.90 -12.28
C ALA A 60 -15.62 8.57 -13.57
N ASP A 61 -16.28 9.66 -13.97
CA ASP A 61 -15.90 10.44 -15.14
C ASP A 61 -14.80 11.44 -14.76
N PRO A 62 -13.63 11.43 -15.43
CA PRO A 62 -12.54 12.32 -15.11
C PRO A 62 -12.85 13.74 -15.58
N VAL A 63 -12.42 14.69 -14.75
CA VAL A 63 -12.31 16.11 -15.11
C VAL A 63 -10.83 16.48 -15.27
N MET A 64 -10.53 17.73 -15.60
CA MET A 64 -9.15 18.16 -15.82
C MET A 64 -8.60 18.89 -14.60
N CYS A 65 -7.36 18.56 -14.25
CA CYS A 65 -6.59 19.25 -13.23
C CYS A 65 -5.39 19.95 -13.85
N THR A 66 -5.15 21.19 -13.44
CA THR A 66 -3.95 21.96 -13.78
C THR A 66 -3.11 22.19 -12.52
N THR A 67 -1.84 21.76 -12.49
CA THR A 67 -0.95 22.01 -11.35
C THR A 67 -0.64 23.48 -11.18
N THR A 68 -0.86 24.01 -9.97
CA THR A 68 -0.61 25.42 -9.63
C THR A 68 0.66 25.61 -8.82
N LYS A 69 0.95 24.71 -7.88
CA LYS A 69 2.11 24.78 -6.99
C LYS A 69 2.54 23.38 -6.55
N ALA A 70 3.85 23.13 -6.51
CA ALA A 70 4.45 21.95 -5.92
C ALA A 70 5.44 22.38 -4.83
N VAL A 71 5.10 22.11 -3.57
CA VAL A 71 5.87 22.59 -2.41
C VAL A 71 6.51 21.41 -1.69
N ASN A 72 7.82 21.49 -1.46
CA ASN A 72 8.51 20.56 -0.57
C ASN A 72 8.48 21.12 0.86
N THR A 73 7.97 20.34 1.82
CA THR A 73 7.81 20.74 3.22
C THR A 73 8.48 19.72 4.12
N ASP A 74 9.26 20.18 5.11
CA ASP A 74 10.02 19.30 6.02
C ASP A 74 9.18 18.63 7.11
N VAL A 75 8.02 19.23 7.44
CA VAL A 75 7.03 18.70 8.37
C VAL A 75 5.72 18.49 7.62
N CYS A 76 5.40 17.23 7.34
CA CYS A 76 4.25 16.90 6.52
C CYS A 76 3.03 16.46 7.32
N ASP A 77 1.97 17.27 7.25
CA ASP A 77 0.63 16.87 7.67
C ASP A 77 -0.04 15.93 6.64
N TRP A 78 0.28 16.15 5.36
CA TRP A 78 -0.16 15.33 4.23
C TRP A 78 0.86 15.42 3.09
N GLY A 79 0.88 14.41 2.22
CA GLY A 79 1.72 14.37 1.02
C GLY A 79 0.94 13.84 -0.17
N SER A 80 1.35 14.24 -1.38
CA SER A 80 0.66 13.86 -2.62
C SER A 80 0.87 12.38 -2.98
N CYS A 81 2.05 11.85 -2.61
CA CYS A 81 2.41 10.45 -2.75
C CYS A 81 3.45 10.07 -1.67
N GLY A 82 3.18 9.02 -0.92
CA GLY A 82 4.10 8.38 0.00
C GLY A 82 4.40 6.94 -0.39
N GLU A 83 5.67 6.54 -0.30
CA GLU A 83 6.04 5.12 -0.35
C GLU A 83 5.71 4.49 1.00
N TRP A 84 5.03 3.35 1.00
CA TRP A 84 4.57 2.59 2.18
C TRP A 84 3.41 3.22 2.96
N CYS A 85 2.19 2.73 2.71
CA CYS A 85 0.96 3.18 3.34
C CYS A 85 0.81 2.85 4.84
N LEU A 86 1.63 1.97 5.39
CA LEU A 86 1.53 1.53 6.79
C LEU A 86 2.18 2.51 7.77
N SER A 87 3.15 3.28 7.30
CA SER A 87 3.81 4.32 8.09
C SER A 87 3.20 5.68 7.78
N LYS A 88 2.91 6.49 8.81
CA LYS A 88 2.71 7.92 8.58
C LYS A 88 3.99 8.49 7.98
N THR A 89 3.86 9.32 6.95
CA THR A 89 5.00 10.05 6.36
C THR A 89 5.62 10.96 7.41
N SER A 90 6.68 10.49 8.06
CA SER A 90 7.52 11.29 8.95
C SER A 90 8.73 11.79 8.17
N GLY A 91 8.87 13.10 8.03
CA GLY A 91 9.96 13.73 7.29
C GLY A 91 9.46 14.68 6.19
N SER A 92 10.35 15.02 5.26
CA SER A 92 10.03 15.91 4.15
C SER A 92 9.15 15.23 3.10
N CYS A 93 8.17 15.96 2.57
CA CYS A 93 7.29 15.47 1.51
C CYS A 93 6.87 16.58 0.56
N ILE A 94 6.36 16.18 -0.60
CA ILE A 94 5.91 17.10 -1.65
C ILE A 94 4.38 17.18 -1.67
N GLN A 95 3.87 18.41 -1.56
CA GLN A 95 2.47 18.77 -1.63
C GLN A 95 2.18 19.44 -2.97
N ILE A 96 1.34 18.81 -3.79
CA ILE A 96 0.92 19.28 -5.09
C ILE A 96 -0.50 19.82 -4.95
N TYR A 97 -0.68 21.05 -5.38
CA TYR A 97 -1.99 21.68 -5.46
C TYR A 97 -2.35 21.93 -6.91
N VAL A 98 -3.63 21.77 -7.21
CA VAL A 98 -4.16 21.82 -8.56
C VAL A 98 -5.43 22.65 -8.61
N ASN A 99 -5.68 23.27 -9.75
CA ASN A 99 -6.97 23.84 -10.10
C ASN A 99 -7.81 22.76 -10.78
N LEU A 100 -8.99 22.52 -10.23
CA LEU A 100 -9.97 21.58 -10.74
C LEU A 100 -10.87 22.31 -11.74
N ARG A 101 -11.02 21.78 -12.96
CA ARG A 101 -11.87 22.37 -14.00
C ARG A 101 -12.64 21.33 -14.80
N HIS A 102 -13.77 21.74 -15.35
CA HIS A 102 -14.49 20.94 -16.34
C HIS A 102 -13.66 20.73 -17.61
N ASN A 103 -14.02 19.69 -18.36
CA ASN A 103 -13.42 19.38 -19.65
C ASN A 103 -13.76 20.50 -20.65
N GLY A 104 -12.76 20.89 -21.44
CA GLY A 104 -12.89 21.81 -22.55
C GLY A 104 -13.51 21.16 -23.78
N SER A 105 -13.30 21.78 -24.94
CA SER A 105 -13.90 21.30 -26.19
C SER A 105 -12.96 20.38 -26.95
N ASN A 106 -13.50 19.31 -27.56
CA ASN A 106 -12.77 18.49 -28.51
C ASN A 106 -12.92 19.08 -29.91
N ILE A 107 -11.80 19.32 -30.59
CA ILE A 107 -11.77 20.02 -31.86
C ILE A 107 -11.01 19.16 -32.87
N PHE A 108 -11.56 19.05 -34.07
CA PHE A 108 -10.91 18.42 -35.20
C PHE A 108 -10.66 19.44 -36.30
N LEU A 109 -9.43 19.45 -36.82
CA LEU A 109 -9.04 20.27 -37.95
C LEU A 109 -8.85 19.39 -39.19
N ALA A 110 -9.59 19.68 -40.25
CA ALA A 110 -9.60 18.90 -41.48
C ALA A 110 -8.62 19.42 -42.54
N ASN A 111 -8.15 18.47 -43.37
CA ASN A 111 -7.30 18.74 -44.54
C ASN A 111 -6.04 19.54 -44.19
N CYS A 112 -5.41 19.16 -43.08
CA CYS A 112 -4.20 19.79 -42.57
C CYS A 112 -2.97 19.36 -43.38
N THR A 113 -2.21 20.33 -43.87
CA THR A 113 -0.98 20.14 -44.64
C THR A 113 0.17 20.89 -43.96
N ASN A 114 1.42 20.56 -44.36
CA ASN A 114 2.61 21.27 -43.89
C ASN A 114 2.66 21.37 -42.35
N THR A 115 2.46 20.23 -41.66
CA THR A 115 2.47 20.14 -40.20
C THR A 115 3.90 20.25 -39.68
N ALA A 116 4.12 21.11 -38.68
CA ALA A 116 5.36 21.21 -37.94
C ALA A 116 5.07 21.03 -36.46
N ASN A 117 5.81 20.15 -35.79
CA ASN A 117 5.79 20.01 -34.35
C ASN A 117 7.13 20.47 -33.76
N LYS A 118 7.07 21.26 -32.70
CA LYS A 118 8.26 21.66 -31.97
C LYS A 118 8.04 21.49 -30.48
N THR A 119 8.92 20.73 -29.85
CA THR A 119 8.89 20.55 -28.39
C THR A 119 9.91 21.48 -27.77
N CYS A 120 9.42 22.41 -26.97
CA CYS A 120 10.21 23.36 -26.21
C CYS A 120 10.48 22.78 -24.82
N TYR A 121 11.39 21.82 -24.73
CA TYR A 121 11.77 21.22 -23.45
C TYR A 121 12.33 22.28 -22.50
N GLY A 122 11.93 22.23 -21.22
CA GLY A 122 12.74 22.81 -20.16
C GLY A 122 13.95 21.93 -19.84
N ILE A 123 14.71 22.32 -18.83
CA ILE A 123 15.88 21.55 -18.41
C ILE A 123 15.43 20.41 -17.51
N ASP A 124 15.70 19.18 -17.94
CA ASP A 124 15.62 18.01 -17.07
C ASP A 124 16.83 18.01 -16.12
N GLN A 125 16.63 18.49 -14.89
CA GLN A 125 17.70 18.64 -13.90
C GLN A 125 18.35 17.29 -13.50
N GLU A 126 17.67 16.16 -13.69
CA GLU A 126 18.22 14.84 -13.36
C GLU A 126 19.18 14.33 -14.43
N ASN A 127 18.79 14.46 -15.71
CA ASN A 127 19.58 13.99 -16.85
C ASN A 127 20.58 15.03 -17.37
N ALA A 128 20.43 16.29 -16.99
CA ALA A 128 21.34 17.34 -17.40
C ALA A 128 22.77 17.08 -16.88
N LYS A 129 23.76 17.38 -17.71
CA LYS A 129 25.18 17.24 -17.34
C LYS A 129 25.51 18.17 -16.18
N LYS A 130 25.84 17.57 -15.03
CA LYS A 130 26.26 18.26 -13.80
C LYS A 130 27.78 18.44 -13.81
N TYR A 131 28.23 19.68 -13.78
CA TYR A 131 29.64 20.07 -13.68
C TYR A 131 30.02 20.23 -12.21
N ARG A 132 30.99 19.46 -11.74
CA ARG A 132 31.47 19.50 -10.35
C ARG A 132 32.68 20.43 -10.24
N CYS A 133 32.49 21.61 -9.64
CA CYS A 133 33.59 22.58 -9.49
C CYS A 133 34.68 22.10 -8.52
N ILE A 134 34.34 21.21 -7.59
CA ILE A 134 35.30 20.54 -6.70
C ILE A 134 36.29 19.68 -7.50
N ALA A 135 35.84 19.10 -8.61
CA ALA A 135 36.63 18.25 -9.50
C ALA A 135 37.30 19.03 -10.67
N ASP A 136 37.40 20.37 -10.55
CA ASP A 136 38.00 21.27 -11.56
C ASP A 136 37.27 21.30 -12.93
N GLU A 137 36.03 20.78 -12.99
CA GLU A 137 35.23 20.76 -14.22
C GLU A 137 34.69 22.16 -14.61
N CYS A 138 34.78 23.13 -13.69
CA CYS A 138 34.25 24.48 -13.88
C CYS A 138 35.25 25.47 -14.53
N ARG A 139 36.44 24.99 -14.91
CA ARG A 139 37.54 25.84 -15.42
C ARG A 139 37.23 26.56 -16.74
N ASN A 140 36.32 26.02 -17.56
CA ASN A 140 35.98 26.56 -18.88
C ASN A 140 34.47 26.79 -19.08
N LEU A 141 33.71 26.97 -18.00
CA LEU A 141 32.28 27.27 -18.10
C LEU A 141 32.08 28.62 -18.77
N THR A 142 31.22 28.62 -19.79
CA THR A 142 30.81 29.82 -20.51
C THR A 142 29.31 29.74 -20.76
N GLY A 143 28.57 30.77 -20.37
CA GLY A 143 27.12 30.80 -20.37
C GLY A 143 26.53 30.90 -18.97
N THR A 144 25.22 30.64 -18.85
CA THR A 144 24.48 30.71 -17.60
C THR A 144 24.32 29.31 -16.99
N PHE A 145 24.54 29.20 -15.69
CA PHE A 145 24.51 27.96 -14.93
C PHE A 145 23.65 28.11 -13.69
N ASN A 146 22.90 27.07 -13.32
CA ASN A 146 22.27 26.98 -12.01
C ASN A 146 23.12 26.05 -11.13
N CYS A 147 23.64 26.57 -10.02
CA CYS A 147 24.56 25.84 -9.16
C CYS A 147 23.97 25.61 -7.77
N THR A 148 24.31 24.47 -7.16
CA THR A 148 24.01 24.14 -5.76
C THR A 148 25.26 23.56 -5.13
N MET A 149 25.84 24.27 -4.16
CA MET A 149 27.07 23.87 -3.45
C MET A 149 28.22 23.45 -4.39
N GLY A 150 28.45 24.23 -5.46
CA GLY A 150 29.54 23.98 -6.42
C GLY A 150 29.27 22.86 -7.43
N MET A 151 28.05 22.30 -7.49
CA MET A 151 27.58 21.50 -8.62
C MET A 151 26.73 22.37 -9.53
N CYS A 152 27.10 22.51 -10.80
CA CYS A 152 26.48 23.43 -11.74
C CYS A 152 25.83 22.71 -12.92
N ILE A 153 24.65 23.15 -13.33
CA ILE A 153 23.93 22.67 -14.51
C ILE A 153 23.95 23.77 -15.57
N ASN A 154 24.32 23.45 -16.81
CA ASN A 154 24.29 24.42 -17.91
C ASN A 154 22.84 24.70 -18.32
N ILE A 155 22.45 25.97 -18.29
CA ILE A 155 21.09 26.39 -18.65
C ILE A 155 21.02 27.29 -19.90
N THR A 156 22.17 27.62 -20.48
CA THR A 156 22.34 28.61 -21.56
C THR A 156 21.54 28.32 -22.84
N ASP A 157 21.34 27.04 -23.14
CA ASP A 157 20.66 26.61 -24.38
C ASP A 157 19.14 26.59 -24.23
N ALA A 158 18.63 26.41 -23.00
CA ALA A 158 17.20 26.35 -22.73
C ALA A 158 16.63 27.70 -22.26
N PHE A 159 17.46 28.59 -21.72
CA PHE A 159 17.03 29.84 -21.10
C PHE A 159 17.84 31.05 -21.55
N GLU A 160 17.14 32.17 -21.69
CA GLU A 160 17.71 33.50 -21.89
C GLU A 160 17.35 34.36 -20.68
N CYS A 161 18.36 34.67 -19.85
CA CYS A 161 18.19 35.45 -18.64
C CYS A 161 18.60 36.91 -18.86
N VAL A 162 17.70 37.83 -18.51
CA VAL A 162 17.95 39.27 -18.45
C VAL A 162 18.15 39.67 -17.00
N PHE A 163 19.30 40.26 -16.70
CA PHE A 163 19.72 40.61 -15.34
C PHE A 163 20.63 41.84 -15.32
N SER A 164 20.43 42.68 -14.31
CA SER A 164 21.22 43.91 -14.11
C SER A 164 22.19 43.81 -12.92
N ASN A 165 21.82 43.07 -11.88
CA ASN A 165 22.59 42.98 -10.64
C ASN A 165 23.46 41.71 -10.62
N LYS A 166 24.77 41.88 -10.40
CA LYS A 166 25.74 40.78 -10.33
C LYS A 166 26.67 40.95 -9.13
N ASP A 167 27.07 39.84 -8.54
CA ASP A 167 28.13 39.82 -7.53
C ASP A 167 29.52 39.94 -8.17
N TYR A 168 30.53 40.09 -7.30
CA TYR A 168 31.92 40.11 -7.73
C TYR A 168 32.32 38.79 -8.43
N PRO A 169 33.05 38.86 -9.57
CA PRO A 169 33.43 37.68 -10.33
C PRO A 169 34.36 36.74 -9.56
N LEU A 170 33.93 35.48 -9.42
CA LEU A 170 34.72 34.37 -8.89
C LEU A 170 35.49 33.69 -10.02
N LYS A 171 36.83 33.61 -9.89
CA LYS A 171 37.67 32.86 -10.83
C LYS A 171 37.74 31.39 -10.42
N CYS A 172 37.01 30.54 -11.14
CA CYS A 172 37.09 29.08 -11.06
C CYS A 172 38.24 28.51 -11.89
N SER A 173 38.89 29.33 -12.73
CA SER A 173 40.06 28.93 -13.50
C SER A 173 41.37 29.06 -12.71
N GLY A 174 42.25 28.05 -12.77
CA GLY A 174 43.63 28.08 -12.23
C GLY A 174 43.84 27.25 -10.96
N ARG A 175 45.04 27.30 -10.36
CA ARG A 175 45.45 26.38 -9.27
C ARG A 175 44.57 26.42 -8.00
N ARG A 176 43.88 27.54 -7.71
CA ARG A 176 42.96 27.71 -6.57
C ARG A 176 41.47 27.73 -6.95
N GLY A 177 41.15 27.49 -8.23
CA GLY A 177 39.78 27.58 -8.75
C GLY A 177 38.78 26.66 -8.03
N LYS A 178 39.23 25.46 -7.65
CA LYS A 178 38.44 24.47 -6.90
C LYS A 178 37.91 24.97 -5.54
N ILE A 179 38.67 25.83 -4.84
CA ILE A 179 38.29 26.35 -3.51
C ILE A 179 37.36 27.55 -3.68
N ASN A 180 37.68 28.44 -4.63
CA ASN A 180 36.90 29.65 -4.88
C ASN A 180 35.46 29.35 -5.31
N CYS A 181 35.23 28.21 -5.98
CA CYS A 181 33.96 27.87 -6.58
C CYS A 181 33.23 26.69 -5.91
N GLN A 182 33.72 26.23 -4.74
CA GLN A 182 33.08 25.17 -3.95
C GLN A 182 31.73 25.61 -3.36
N GLY A 183 31.59 26.90 -3.03
CA GLY A 183 30.38 27.46 -2.43
C GLY A 183 29.45 28.17 -3.41
N MET A 184 29.60 27.93 -4.73
CA MET A 184 28.70 28.55 -5.70
C MET A 184 27.29 27.99 -5.57
N ASP A 185 26.33 28.89 -5.49
CA ASP A 185 24.93 28.57 -5.31
C ASP A 185 24.06 29.55 -6.12
N GLY A 186 22.88 29.13 -6.54
CA GLY A 186 21.97 29.87 -7.41
C GLY A 186 22.48 30.08 -8.84
N LEU A 187 21.90 31.06 -9.52
CA LEU A 187 22.23 31.40 -10.91
C LEU A 187 23.58 32.10 -11.04
N GLN A 188 24.43 31.57 -11.92
CA GLN A 188 25.78 32.03 -12.20
C GLN A 188 25.90 32.37 -13.68
N ASN A 189 26.49 33.52 -14.00
CA ASN A 189 26.90 33.87 -15.35
C ASN A 189 28.41 33.69 -15.47
N CYS A 190 28.84 32.67 -16.23
CA CYS A 190 30.23 32.32 -16.38
C CYS A 190 30.77 32.71 -17.76
N ASN A 191 32.00 33.19 -17.81
CA ASN A 191 32.75 33.41 -19.04
C ASN A 191 34.16 32.84 -18.88
N ARG A 192 34.46 31.76 -19.61
CA ARG A 192 35.76 31.05 -19.56
C ARG A 192 36.22 30.73 -18.12
N GLY A 193 35.30 30.27 -17.28
CA GLY A 193 35.56 29.90 -15.88
C GLY A 193 35.68 31.07 -14.90
N THR A 194 35.33 32.30 -15.31
CA THR A 194 35.07 33.41 -14.38
C THR A 194 33.57 33.56 -14.24
N CYS A 195 33.02 33.30 -13.05
CA CYS A 195 31.59 33.21 -12.78
C CYS A 195 31.12 34.32 -11.85
N GLU A 196 30.03 34.99 -12.20
CA GLU A 196 29.39 36.05 -11.43
C GLU A 196 28.00 35.57 -10.99
N ARG A 197 27.69 35.63 -9.69
CA ARG A 197 26.34 35.29 -9.21
C ARG A 197 25.35 36.35 -9.67
N ILE A 198 24.25 35.91 -10.27
CA ILE A 198 23.14 36.77 -10.66
C ILE A 198 22.25 37.00 -9.42
N ARG A 199 21.99 38.26 -9.07
CA ARG A 199 21.07 38.60 -7.97
C ARG A 199 19.68 38.92 -8.47
N THR A 200 18.68 38.56 -7.67
CA THR A 200 17.30 39.01 -7.88
C THR A 200 17.24 40.55 -7.79
N PRO A 201 16.40 41.21 -8.59
CA PRO A 201 15.50 40.65 -9.61
C PRO A 201 16.22 40.33 -10.94
N TYR A 202 15.88 39.19 -11.53
CA TYR A 202 16.24 38.79 -12.89
C TYR A 202 15.03 38.13 -13.54
N ASN A 203 14.93 38.20 -14.87
CA ASN A 203 13.89 37.49 -15.64
C ASN A 203 14.56 36.47 -16.56
N CYS A 204 14.26 35.19 -16.41
CA CYS A 204 14.73 34.14 -17.30
C CYS A 204 13.56 33.64 -18.16
N ASP A 205 13.64 33.85 -19.47
CA ASP A 205 12.64 33.36 -20.41
C ASP A 205 13.16 32.12 -21.13
N ARG A 206 12.26 31.22 -21.54
CA ARG A 206 12.63 30.04 -22.34
C ARG A 206 13.17 30.46 -23.70
N ARG A 207 14.36 29.99 -24.04
CA ARG A 207 15.03 30.20 -25.32
C ARG A 207 14.52 29.24 -26.41
N CYS A 208 13.21 29.04 -26.49
CA CYS A 208 12.61 28.26 -27.60
C CYS A 208 12.34 29.18 -28.80
N LEU A 209 13.41 29.47 -29.55
CA LEU A 209 13.41 30.37 -30.71
C LEU A 209 13.20 29.60 -32.02
N GLY A 210 12.71 30.27 -33.06
CA GLY A 210 12.65 29.71 -34.41
C GLY A 210 11.52 28.70 -34.60
N ILE A 211 10.34 29.01 -34.10
CA ILE A 211 9.10 28.27 -34.38
C ILE A 211 8.62 28.70 -35.78
N PRO A 212 8.49 27.79 -36.76
CA PRO A 212 8.14 28.14 -38.15
C PRO A 212 6.65 28.42 -38.29
N THR A 213 6.28 29.70 -38.29
CA THR A 213 4.90 30.19 -38.48
C THR A 213 4.57 30.53 -39.92
N ARG A 214 5.57 30.50 -40.83
CA ARG A 214 5.37 30.73 -42.26
C ARG A 214 4.40 29.69 -42.87
N ASN A 215 3.39 30.20 -43.58
CA ASN A 215 2.35 29.39 -44.23
C ASN A 215 1.69 28.41 -43.24
N LYS A 216 1.30 28.93 -42.07
CA LYS A 216 0.55 28.24 -41.02
C LYS A 216 -0.65 29.10 -40.66
N ASN A 217 -1.81 28.47 -40.50
CA ASN A 217 -3.04 29.13 -40.10
C ASN A 217 -3.70 28.48 -38.87
N ALA A 218 -3.13 27.40 -38.34
CA ALA A 218 -3.53 26.78 -37.09
C ALA A 218 -2.32 26.58 -36.16
N ILE A 219 -2.43 27.04 -34.91
CA ILE A 219 -1.41 26.95 -33.86
C ILE A 219 -2.06 26.34 -32.61
N LEU A 220 -1.63 25.14 -32.24
CA LEU A 220 -2.14 24.42 -31.08
C LEU A 220 -1.02 24.26 -30.05
N LEU A 221 -1.27 24.67 -28.81
CA LEU A 221 -0.35 24.49 -27.69
C LEU A 221 -0.75 23.26 -26.87
N SER A 222 0.18 22.35 -26.57
CA SER A 222 -0.05 21.22 -25.65
C SER A 222 1.17 21.05 -24.75
N GLY A 223 1.03 21.49 -23.50
CA GLY A 223 2.14 21.56 -22.55
C GLY A 223 3.35 22.31 -23.14
N ASP A 224 4.48 21.62 -23.24
CA ASP A 224 5.74 22.14 -23.81
C ASP A 224 5.82 22.01 -25.35
N LYS A 225 4.77 21.51 -26.00
CA LYS A 225 4.73 21.28 -27.46
C LYS A 225 3.91 22.35 -28.15
N VAL A 226 4.42 22.81 -29.30
CA VAL A 226 3.69 23.66 -30.25
C VAL A 226 3.48 22.86 -31.53
N TYR A 227 2.22 22.70 -31.90
CA TYR A 227 1.80 22.10 -33.16
C TYR A 227 1.34 23.21 -34.08
N LEU A 228 1.93 23.29 -35.27
CA LEU A 228 1.57 24.27 -36.30
C LEU A 228 1.16 23.52 -37.56
N SER A 229 0.07 23.94 -38.19
CA SER A 229 -0.36 23.37 -39.46
C SER A 229 -1.07 24.39 -40.35
N GLN A 230 -1.23 24.03 -41.62
CA GLN A 230 -2.12 24.71 -42.56
C GLN A 230 -3.36 23.84 -42.76
N CYS A 231 -4.49 24.20 -42.13
CA CYS A 231 -5.75 23.46 -42.18
C CYS A 231 -6.83 24.27 -42.90
N GLN A 232 -7.83 23.59 -43.45
CA GLN A 232 -8.91 24.25 -44.21
C GLN A 232 -10.10 24.64 -43.34
N ARG A 233 -10.50 23.73 -42.43
CA ARG A 233 -11.72 23.86 -41.61
C ARG A 233 -11.47 23.27 -40.23
N ALA A 234 -12.14 23.80 -39.22
CA ALA A 234 -12.18 23.25 -37.88
C ALA A 234 -13.63 23.02 -37.44
N PHE A 235 -13.89 21.88 -36.79
CA PHE A 235 -15.19 21.50 -36.27
C PHE A 235 -15.09 20.91 -34.86
N VAL A 236 -16.18 20.96 -34.11
CA VAL A 236 -16.26 20.35 -32.78
C VAL A 236 -16.52 18.86 -32.94
N THR A 237 -15.65 18.02 -32.38
CA THR A 237 -15.71 16.55 -32.52
C THR A 237 -17.03 16.03 -31.96
N GLY A 238 -17.76 15.23 -32.76
CA GLY A 238 -19.08 14.69 -32.42
C GLY A 238 -20.25 15.59 -32.81
N THR A 239 -19.99 16.77 -33.38
CA THR A 239 -21.01 17.66 -33.95
C THR A 239 -20.65 18.06 -35.38
N GLU A 240 -21.63 18.50 -36.17
CA GLU A 240 -21.38 19.10 -37.50
C GLU A 240 -21.15 20.62 -37.44
N GLN A 241 -20.89 21.17 -36.25
CA GLN A 241 -20.69 22.61 -36.07
C GLN A 241 -19.30 23.03 -36.54
N GLU A 242 -19.23 23.80 -37.63
CA GLU A 242 -18.02 24.44 -38.12
C GLU A 242 -17.73 25.71 -37.30
N ILE A 243 -16.52 25.81 -36.77
CA ILE A 243 -16.09 26.89 -35.86
C ILE A 243 -15.09 27.84 -36.50
N TRP A 244 -14.34 27.38 -37.50
CA TRP A 244 -13.35 28.21 -38.18
C TRP A 244 -13.06 27.65 -39.58
N ASN A 245 -12.72 28.55 -40.49
CA ASN A 245 -12.40 28.25 -41.89
C ASN A 245 -11.26 29.14 -42.38
N GLU A 246 -10.41 28.60 -43.25
CA GLU A 246 -9.31 29.29 -43.90
C GLU A 246 -9.72 30.59 -44.63
N ASN A 247 -10.97 30.67 -45.13
CA ASN A 247 -11.49 31.86 -45.82
C ASN A 247 -11.58 33.11 -44.93
N GLN A 248 -11.52 32.97 -43.60
CA GLN A 248 -11.64 34.09 -42.66
C GLN A 248 -10.35 34.92 -42.52
N ASP A 249 -9.26 34.53 -43.21
CA ASP A 249 -7.95 35.19 -43.23
C ASP A 249 -7.28 35.39 -41.85
N ASN A 250 -7.76 34.68 -40.83
CA ASN A 250 -7.24 34.69 -39.46
C ASN A 250 -6.50 33.39 -39.15
N ILE A 251 -5.61 33.44 -38.17
CA ILE A 251 -4.87 32.29 -37.63
C ILE A 251 -5.60 31.79 -36.38
N LEU A 252 -5.98 30.52 -36.38
CA LEU A 252 -6.61 29.86 -35.26
C LEU A 252 -5.56 29.48 -34.20
N MET A 253 -5.79 29.87 -32.95
CA MET A 253 -4.93 29.52 -31.83
C MET A 253 -5.73 28.96 -30.65
N MET A 254 -5.25 27.88 -30.03
CA MET A 254 -5.85 27.30 -28.82
C MET A 254 -4.84 26.47 -28.03
N SER A 255 -5.17 26.17 -26.77
CA SER A 255 -4.36 25.34 -25.88
C SER A 255 -5.11 24.05 -25.52
N CYS A 256 -4.59 22.90 -25.91
CA CYS A 256 -5.25 21.60 -25.73
C CYS A 256 -4.43 20.67 -24.83
N TYR A 257 -5.09 19.70 -24.21
CA TYR A 257 -4.42 18.68 -23.40
C TYR A 257 -3.60 17.72 -24.29
N ASN A 258 -4.27 17.06 -25.24
CA ASN A 258 -3.64 16.10 -26.15
C ASN A 258 -3.94 16.46 -27.61
N ILE A 259 -2.97 16.21 -28.49
CA ILE A 259 -3.07 16.50 -29.92
C ILE A 259 -2.52 15.29 -30.69
N GLU A 260 -3.38 14.68 -31.50
CA GLU A 260 -3.06 13.51 -32.30
C GLU A 260 -3.22 13.83 -33.80
N ASN A 261 -2.23 13.39 -34.59
CA ASN A 261 -2.26 13.57 -36.03
C ASN A 261 -2.85 12.31 -36.68
N THR A 262 -4.01 12.46 -37.32
CA THR A 262 -4.72 11.39 -38.00
C THR A 262 -4.57 11.53 -39.53
N SER A 263 -4.98 10.52 -40.30
CA SER A 263 -4.93 10.58 -41.76
C SER A 263 -5.88 11.62 -42.37
N LEU A 264 -6.94 11.99 -41.64
CA LEU A 264 -7.98 12.93 -42.10
C LEU A 264 -7.71 14.38 -41.64
N GLY A 265 -6.83 14.56 -40.66
CA GLY A 265 -6.64 15.84 -39.99
C GLY A 265 -6.00 15.74 -38.61
N ILE A 266 -6.08 16.83 -37.85
CA ILE A 266 -5.55 16.90 -36.48
C ILE A 266 -6.73 16.80 -35.51
N GLU A 267 -6.67 15.85 -34.59
CA GLU A 267 -7.63 15.71 -33.50
C GLU A 267 -7.02 16.29 -32.22
N ALA A 268 -7.72 17.25 -31.62
CA ALA A 268 -7.28 17.94 -30.41
C ALA A 268 -8.33 17.77 -29.31
N VAL A 269 -7.88 17.34 -28.14
CA VAL A 269 -8.72 16.96 -27.00
C VAL A 269 -8.57 17.96 -25.88
N ASP A 270 -9.69 18.34 -25.25
CA ASP A 270 -9.76 19.28 -24.12
C ASP A 270 -9.05 20.62 -24.42
N CYS A 271 -9.53 21.30 -25.45
CA CYS A 271 -9.04 22.61 -25.86
C CYS A 271 -9.70 23.75 -25.07
N ILE A 272 -8.87 24.71 -24.67
CA ILE A 272 -9.21 25.93 -23.92
C ILE A 272 -8.49 27.14 -24.55
N ASN A 273 -8.93 28.36 -24.19
CA ASN A 273 -8.38 29.62 -24.70
C ASN A 273 -8.34 29.70 -26.23
N GLY A 274 -9.44 29.31 -26.89
CA GLY A 274 -9.58 29.45 -28.34
C GLY A 274 -9.67 30.91 -28.76
N THR A 275 -8.74 31.36 -29.60
CA THR A 275 -8.67 32.73 -30.10
C THR A 275 -8.33 32.79 -31.58
N LEU A 276 -8.69 33.91 -32.22
CA LEU A 276 -8.37 34.21 -33.61
C LEU A 276 -7.34 35.34 -33.66
N LEU A 277 -6.22 35.08 -34.32
CA LEU A 277 -5.11 36.02 -34.49
C LEU A 277 -5.09 36.59 -35.91
N ASP A 278 -4.75 37.87 -36.04
CA ASP A 278 -4.50 38.46 -37.35
C ASP A 278 -3.13 38.02 -37.88
N LYS A 279 -3.02 37.76 -39.19
CA LYS A 279 -1.77 37.29 -39.83
C LYS A 279 -0.59 38.24 -39.65
N ASN A 280 -0.85 39.54 -39.53
CA ASN A 280 0.18 40.57 -39.36
C ASN A 280 0.87 40.53 -37.99
N LEU A 281 0.30 39.80 -37.02
CA LEU A 281 0.84 39.73 -35.66
C LEU A 281 2.02 38.74 -35.55
N LEU A 282 2.15 37.81 -36.50
CA LEU A 282 3.20 36.78 -36.48
C LEU A 282 4.18 36.99 -37.64
N SER A 283 5.48 37.00 -37.32
CA SER A 283 6.57 36.90 -38.31
C SER A 283 6.71 35.46 -38.84
N ASP A 284 7.59 35.24 -39.82
CA ASP A 284 7.89 33.90 -40.37
C ASP A 284 8.42 32.90 -39.33
N LEU A 285 9.12 33.42 -38.32
CA LEU A 285 9.64 32.70 -37.17
C LEU A 285 9.19 33.41 -35.90
N THR A 286 8.81 32.65 -34.88
CA THR A 286 8.40 33.18 -33.57
C THR A 286 9.01 32.42 -32.40
N ASN A 287 8.73 32.88 -31.19
CA ASN A 287 9.24 32.37 -29.92
C ASN A 287 8.09 31.80 -29.07
N PHE A 288 8.37 30.76 -28.28
CA PHE A 288 7.35 30.09 -27.46
C PHE A 288 6.71 31.01 -26.42
N THR A 289 7.50 31.87 -25.78
CA THR A 289 7.01 32.83 -24.77
C THR A 289 5.99 33.79 -25.37
N TYR A 290 6.21 34.23 -26.61
CA TYR A 290 5.28 35.12 -27.31
C TYR A 290 3.97 34.42 -27.66
N LEU A 291 4.03 33.18 -28.15
CA LEU A 291 2.83 32.36 -28.40
C LEU A 291 2.05 32.09 -27.10
N SER A 292 2.75 31.75 -26.01
CA SER A 292 2.11 31.51 -24.71
C SER A 292 1.41 32.76 -24.19
N TYR A 293 2.06 33.92 -24.31
CA TYR A 293 1.47 35.22 -23.98
C TYR A 293 0.21 35.52 -24.82
N LEU A 294 0.29 35.33 -26.15
CA LEU A 294 -0.84 35.55 -27.06
C LEU A 294 -2.03 34.63 -26.74
N SER A 295 -1.77 33.39 -26.33
CA SER A 295 -2.83 32.43 -25.97
C SER A 295 -3.69 32.86 -24.78
N VAL A 296 -3.20 33.78 -23.94
CA VAL A 296 -3.91 34.25 -22.75
C VAL A 296 -4.48 35.66 -22.94
N ILE A 297 -3.78 36.53 -23.66
CA ILE A 297 -4.09 37.97 -23.70
C ILE A 297 -4.90 38.37 -24.93
N ASN A 298 -4.91 37.56 -25.99
CA ASN A 298 -5.70 37.88 -27.17
C ASN A 298 -7.21 37.90 -26.81
N THR A 299 -7.86 39.03 -27.09
CA THR A 299 -9.25 39.28 -26.72
C THR A 299 -10.25 38.80 -27.77
N LYS A 300 -9.79 38.50 -29.00
CA LYS A 300 -10.66 37.98 -30.06
C LYS A 300 -10.86 36.48 -29.86
N LEU A 301 -11.89 36.15 -29.08
CA LEU A 301 -12.31 34.79 -28.81
C LEU A 301 -12.74 34.08 -30.11
N LEU A 302 -12.51 32.78 -30.16
CA LEU A 302 -12.96 31.91 -31.26
C LEU A 302 -14.49 31.87 -31.36
N ASP A 303 -15.15 31.82 -30.20
CA ASP A 303 -16.59 31.76 -30.06
C ASP A 303 -17.04 32.80 -29.03
N GLU A 304 -17.83 33.77 -29.47
CA GLU A 304 -18.37 34.83 -28.61
C GLU A 304 -19.33 34.28 -27.54
N THR A 305 -19.95 33.12 -27.79
CA THR A 305 -20.83 32.46 -26.81
C THR A 305 -20.06 31.74 -25.71
N ARG A 306 -18.72 31.67 -25.81
CA ARG A 306 -17.81 31.01 -24.86
C ARG A 306 -18.19 29.56 -24.58
N THR A 307 -18.71 28.86 -25.59
CA THR A 307 -19.03 27.43 -25.47
C THR A 307 -17.93 26.56 -26.05
N VAL A 308 -17.30 27.02 -27.14
CA VAL A 308 -16.20 26.31 -27.81
C VAL A 308 -14.84 26.87 -27.40
N ALA A 309 -13.98 26.00 -26.86
CA ALA A 309 -12.66 26.32 -26.33
C ALA A 309 -12.67 27.57 -25.42
N PRO A 310 -13.50 27.58 -24.35
CA PRO A 310 -13.64 28.75 -23.49
C PRO A 310 -12.35 29.09 -22.73
N PRO A 311 -12.27 30.31 -22.16
CA PRO A 311 -11.22 30.66 -21.21
C PRO A 311 -11.16 29.69 -20.03
N GLU A 312 -9.95 29.37 -19.54
CA GLU A 312 -9.78 28.41 -18.43
C GLU A 312 -10.58 28.78 -17.16
N ILE A 313 -10.70 30.08 -16.88
CA ILE A 313 -11.42 30.60 -15.70
C ILE A 313 -12.92 30.26 -15.72
N ASP A 314 -13.52 30.17 -16.91
CA ASP A 314 -14.96 29.89 -17.06
C ASP A 314 -15.28 28.41 -16.81
N LEU A 315 -14.26 27.53 -16.82
CA LEU A 315 -14.39 26.09 -16.57
C LEU A 315 -14.02 25.69 -15.13
N LEU A 316 -13.57 26.63 -14.30
CA LEU A 316 -13.01 26.34 -12.97
C LEU A 316 -14.10 25.86 -11.99
N ILE A 317 -13.86 24.72 -11.34
CA ILE A 317 -14.72 24.13 -10.30
C ILE A 317 -14.20 24.53 -8.91
N ALA A 318 -12.90 24.34 -8.67
CA ALA A 318 -12.26 24.64 -7.40
C ALA A 318 -10.80 25.06 -7.61
N ASN A 319 -10.31 25.94 -6.75
CA ASN A 319 -8.93 26.41 -6.74
C ASN A 319 -8.12 25.72 -5.64
N ASP A 320 -6.85 25.45 -5.92
CA ASP A 320 -5.89 24.93 -4.93
C ASP A 320 -6.35 23.64 -4.19
N SER A 321 -6.96 22.71 -4.93
CA SER A 321 -7.29 21.38 -4.44
C SER A 321 -6.01 20.55 -4.23
N LYS A 322 -6.00 19.70 -3.20
CA LYS A 322 -4.89 18.80 -2.87
C LYS A 322 -4.90 17.60 -3.80
N LEU A 323 -3.81 17.38 -4.54
CA LEU A 323 -3.69 16.22 -5.40
C LEU A 323 -3.09 15.03 -4.64
N LEU A 324 -3.77 13.90 -4.67
CA LEU A 324 -3.29 12.62 -4.16
C LEU A 324 -3.17 11.60 -5.31
N ILE A 325 -2.19 10.70 -5.23
CA ILE A 325 -2.04 9.62 -6.22
C ILE A 325 -3.27 8.69 -6.24
N ASN A 326 -3.80 8.38 -5.05
CA ASN A 326 -5.00 7.59 -4.78
C ASN A 326 -5.70 8.17 -3.53
N MET A 327 -6.80 7.56 -3.11
CA MET A 327 -7.53 7.96 -1.89
C MET A 327 -6.70 7.97 -0.60
N GLU A 328 -5.63 7.17 -0.53
CA GLU A 328 -4.77 7.04 0.65
C GLU A 328 -3.51 7.92 0.58
N GLY A 329 -3.21 8.50 -0.59
CA GLY A 329 -2.02 9.30 -0.85
C GLY A 329 -0.71 8.49 -0.84
N CYS A 330 -0.75 7.17 -1.03
CA CYS A 330 0.42 6.30 -0.90
C CYS A 330 0.37 5.04 -1.77
N VAL A 331 1.53 4.42 -2.00
CA VAL A 331 1.69 3.19 -2.78
C VAL A 331 2.57 2.19 -2.02
N ASN A 332 2.27 0.89 -2.19
CA ASN A 332 3.00 -0.21 -1.54
C ASN A 332 3.86 -0.99 -2.55
N THR A 333 4.50 -0.28 -3.48
CA THR A 333 5.25 -0.87 -4.59
C THR A 333 6.71 -0.42 -4.56
N LEU A 334 7.65 -1.37 -4.63
CA LEU A 334 9.10 -1.10 -4.75
C LEU A 334 9.52 -0.59 -6.15
N LYS A 335 8.64 0.13 -6.85
CA LYS A 335 8.81 0.57 -8.24
C LYS A 335 9.09 2.06 -8.39
N ASP A 336 9.34 2.77 -7.28
CA ASP A 336 9.52 4.22 -7.24
C ASP A 336 8.37 4.98 -7.94
N GLU A 337 7.13 4.49 -7.80
CA GLU A 337 5.97 5.08 -8.47
C GLU A 337 5.73 6.52 -7.99
N CYS A 338 6.03 6.83 -6.72
CA CYS A 338 5.92 8.21 -6.24
C CYS A 338 6.93 9.13 -6.91
N LYS A 339 8.14 8.66 -7.21
CA LYS A 339 9.13 9.48 -7.93
C LYS A 339 8.62 9.84 -9.32
N GLU A 340 8.06 8.87 -10.04
CA GLU A 340 7.48 9.10 -11.36
C GLU A 340 6.25 10.01 -11.30
N PHE A 341 5.36 9.78 -10.33
CA PHE A 341 4.19 10.61 -10.09
C PHE A 341 4.56 12.07 -9.83
N LEU A 342 5.51 12.34 -8.92
CA LEU A 342 5.91 13.70 -8.61
C LEU A 342 6.57 14.40 -9.81
N ARG A 343 7.29 13.66 -10.66
CA ARG A 343 7.90 14.18 -11.89
C ARG A 343 6.86 14.58 -12.94
N GLU A 344 5.79 13.81 -13.08
CA GLU A 344 4.76 14.04 -14.08
C GLU A 344 3.75 15.11 -13.63
N TYR A 345 3.25 14.98 -12.40
CA TYR A 345 2.15 15.78 -11.85
C TYR A 345 2.65 17.03 -11.09
N GLY A 346 3.89 17.06 -10.63
CA GLY A 346 4.48 18.17 -9.88
C GLY A 346 4.94 19.37 -10.72
N LYS A 347 4.62 19.41 -12.01
CA LYS A 347 4.99 20.51 -12.91
C LYS A 347 4.12 21.75 -12.66
N ASP A 348 4.56 22.65 -11.79
CA ASP A 348 3.86 23.90 -11.46
C ASP A 348 4.22 25.10 -12.37
N GLY A 349 5.23 24.91 -13.21
CA GLY A 349 5.74 25.90 -14.15
C GLY A 349 6.76 26.89 -13.58
N THR A 350 7.24 26.67 -12.35
CA THR A 350 8.33 27.45 -11.73
C THR A 350 9.66 27.25 -12.45
N ASP A 351 9.95 26.04 -12.93
CA ASP A 351 11.10 25.72 -13.81
C ASP A 351 10.91 26.21 -15.26
N HIS A 352 10.03 27.20 -15.44
CA HIS A 352 9.49 27.65 -16.71
C HIS A 352 8.83 26.56 -17.54
N ASN A 353 8.59 25.37 -16.97
CA ASN A 353 7.85 24.30 -17.61
C ASN A 353 6.40 24.68 -17.86
N ALA A 354 5.78 24.10 -18.89
CA ALA A 354 4.34 24.18 -18.96
C ALA A 354 3.75 23.49 -17.73
N ARG A 355 2.71 24.09 -17.16
CA ARG A 355 1.97 23.49 -16.04
C ARG A 355 1.46 22.12 -16.44
N GLY A 356 1.56 21.16 -15.53
CA GLY A 356 1.01 19.83 -15.69
C GLY A 356 -0.51 19.92 -15.83
N ARG A 357 -1.04 19.39 -16.94
CA ARG A 357 -2.48 19.19 -17.14
C ARG A 357 -2.73 17.71 -17.29
N PHE A 358 -3.70 17.17 -16.58
CA PHE A 358 -4.01 15.74 -16.59
C PHE A 358 -5.45 15.48 -16.13
N PRO A 359 -6.04 14.35 -16.53
CA PRO A 359 -7.32 13.91 -15.98
C PRO A 359 -7.19 13.57 -14.48
N CYS A 360 -8.20 13.96 -13.71
CA CYS A 360 -8.28 13.72 -12.28
C CYS A 360 -9.74 13.50 -11.86
N PHE A 361 -9.92 12.96 -10.66
CA PHE A 361 -11.22 12.60 -10.11
C PHE A 361 -11.47 13.35 -8.80
N TYR A 362 -12.71 13.73 -8.55
CA TYR A 362 -13.11 14.47 -7.36
C TYR A 362 -14.51 14.04 -6.90
N ALA A 363 -14.86 14.37 -5.66
CA ALA A 363 -16.20 14.22 -5.15
C ALA A 363 -16.92 15.57 -5.18
N GLU A 364 -18.17 15.61 -5.65
CA GLU A 364 -18.94 16.86 -5.75
C GLU A 364 -19.12 17.56 -4.40
N GLU A 365 -19.30 16.80 -3.32
CA GLU A 365 -19.40 17.34 -1.95
C GLU A 365 -18.05 17.75 -1.34
N ARG A 366 -16.93 17.34 -1.96
CA ARG A 366 -15.57 17.52 -1.42
C ARG A 366 -14.57 17.78 -2.55
N SER A 367 -14.46 19.04 -2.95
CA SER A 367 -13.55 19.50 -4.01
C SER A 367 -12.16 19.91 -3.52
N ASP A 368 -11.88 19.87 -2.21
CA ASP A 368 -10.57 20.19 -1.65
C ASP A 368 -9.53 19.07 -1.84
N ILE A 369 -9.97 17.84 -2.13
CA ILE A 369 -9.11 16.69 -2.39
C ILE A 369 -9.47 16.10 -3.76
N VAL A 370 -8.45 15.88 -4.58
CA VAL A 370 -8.60 15.28 -5.90
C VAL A 370 -7.60 14.15 -6.06
N VAL A 371 -7.98 13.14 -6.83
CA VAL A 371 -7.25 11.90 -6.98
C VAL A 371 -6.84 11.72 -8.42
N ALA A 372 -5.57 11.37 -8.67
CA ALA A 372 -5.07 11.12 -10.02
C ALA A 372 -5.53 9.75 -10.56
N ARG A 373 -5.54 8.71 -9.73
CA ARG A 373 -5.90 7.35 -10.11
C ARG A 373 -7.16 6.89 -9.38
N PHE A 374 -8.26 6.77 -10.13
CA PHE A 374 -9.50 6.20 -9.62
C PHE A 374 -10.16 5.33 -10.70
N ASN A 375 -10.51 4.09 -10.36
CA ASN A 375 -11.20 3.19 -11.29
C ASN A 375 -12.16 2.29 -10.52
N LEU A 376 -13.44 2.68 -10.51
CA LEU A 376 -14.47 1.99 -9.75
C LEU A 376 -14.78 0.60 -10.32
N GLU A 377 -14.75 0.43 -11.64
CA GLU A 377 -15.08 -0.84 -12.31
C GLU A 377 -14.09 -1.94 -11.96
N THR A 378 -12.79 -1.61 -11.98
CA THR A 378 -11.73 -2.54 -11.63
C THR A 378 -11.80 -2.91 -10.15
N THR A 379 -11.97 -1.92 -9.27
CA THR A 379 -12.15 -2.15 -7.83
C THR A 379 -13.37 -3.02 -7.54
N TYR A 380 -14.50 -2.78 -8.22
CA TYR A 380 -15.69 -3.62 -8.08
C TYR A 380 -15.44 -5.07 -8.51
N ARG A 381 -14.80 -5.28 -9.66
CA ARG A 381 -14.49 -6.63 -10.16
C ARG A 381 -13.54 -7.37 -9.23
N GLU A 382 -12.50 -6.70 -8.73
CA GLU A 382 -11.57 -7.27 -7.76
C GLU A 382 -12.27 -7.61 -6.44
N PHE A 383 -13.14 -6.72 -5.95
CA PHE A 383 -13.95 -6.97 -4.76
C PHE A 383 -14.86 -8.19 -4.92
N VAL A 384 -15.57 -8.31 -6.04
CA VAL A 384 -16.44 -9.47 -6.33
C VAL A 384 -15.63 -10.76 -6.39
N PHE A 385 -14.49 -10.76 -7.10
CA PHE A 385 -13.65 -11.95 -7.20
C PHE A 385 -13.08 -12.36 -5.83
N ALA A 386 -12.53 -11.41 -5.07
CA ALA A 386 -11.91 -11.63 -3.78
C ALA A 386 -12.91 -12.06 -2.68
N SER A 387 -14.17 -11.66 -2.78
CA SER A 387 -15.22 -12.09 -1.85
C SER A 387 -15.85 -13.42 -2.26
N VAL A 388 -16.23 -13.59 -3.52
CA VAL A 388 -16.98 -14.77 -3.99
C VAL A 388 -16.12 -16.02 -3.98
N VAL A 389 -14.88 -15.97 -4.48
CA VAL A 389 -14.05 -17.18 -4.64
C VAL A 389 -13.77 -17.88 -3.30
N PRO A 390 -13.26 -17.19 -2.26
CA PRO A 390 -13.02 -17.83 -0.96
C PRO A 390 -14.32 -18.26 -0.27
N SER A 391 -15.40 -17.48 -0.38
CA SER A 391 -16.71 -17.87 0.20
C SER A 391 -17.27 -19.14 -0.43
N VAL A 392 -17.23 -19.27 -1.75
CA VAL A 392 -17.70 -20.47 -2.45
C VAL A 392 -16.83 -21.68 -2.09
N LEU A 393 -15.50 -21.53 -2.09
CA LEU A 393 -14.58 -22.60 -1.70
C LEU A 393 -14.80 -23.06 -0.25
N PHE A 394 -15.04 -22.11 0.66
CA PHE A 394 -15.36 -22.40 2.06
C PHE A 394 -16.67 -23.19 2.18
N VAL A 395 -17.76 -22.71 1.57
CA VAL A 395 -19.08 -23.37 1.64
C VAL A 395 -19.02 -24.77 1.02
N VAL A 396 -18.43 -24.92 -0.17
CA VAL A 396 -18.29 -26.22 -0.83
C VAL A 396 -17.46 -27.18 0.03
N SER A 397 -16.34 -26.71 0.60
CA SER A 397 -15.48 -27.55 1.46
C SER A 397 -16.17 -27.96 2.76
N CYS A 398 -16.94 -27.06 3.39
CA CYS A 398 -17.72 -27.40 4.58
C CYS A 398 -18.83 -28.41 4.26
N LEU A 399 -19.54 -28.22 3.14
CA LEU A 399 -20.59 -29.16 2.70
C LEU A 399 -20.01 -30.55 2.39
N THR A 400 -18.86 -30.64 1.70
CA THR A 400 -18.21 -31.92 1.41
C THR A 400 -17.74 -32.61 2.70
N LEU A 401 -17.22 -31.87 3.68
CA LEU A 401 -16.83 -32.43 4.98
C LEU A 401 -18.03 -32.94 5.78
N ILE A 402 -19.15 -32.23 5.79
CA ILE A 402 -20.40 -32.68 6.43
C ILE A 402 -20.91 -33.96 5.75
N LEU A 403 -20.87 -34.02 4.41
CA LEU A 403 -21.24 -35.21 3.65
C LEU A 403 -20.29 -36.38 3.93
N CYS A 404 -18.98 -36.16 3.96
CA CYS A 404 -18.00 -37.18 4.33
C CYS A 404 -18.23 -37.69 5.76
N GLN A 405 -18.52 -36.82 6.72
CA GLN A 405 -18.82 -37.22 8.10
C GLN A 405 -20.07 -38.09 8.19
N ARG A 406 -21.10 -37.85 7.36
CA ARG A 406 -22.32 -38.67 7.35
C ARG A 406 -22.21 -39.95 6.52
N THR A 407 -21.33 -39.99 5.52
CA THR A 407 -21.24 -41.10 4.56
C THR A 407 -20.08 -42.06 4.83
N VAL A 408 -19.04 -41.65 5.56
CA VAL A 408 -17.87 -42.47 5.84
C VAL A 408 -17.97 -43.06 7.25
N GLU A 409 -17.91 -44.38 7.33
CA GLU A 409 -17.89 -45.13 8.59
C GLU A 409 -16.55 -45.86 8.73
N VAL A 410 -15.99 -45.87 9.95
CA VAL A 410 -14.76 -46.60 10.26
C VAL A 410 -15.15 -47.98 10.76
N GLY A 411 -15.09 -48.97 9.87
CA GLY A 411 -15.34 -50.36 10.23
C GLY A 411 -14.33 -50.89 11.25
N ASP A 412 -14.60 -52.06 11.84
CA ASP A 412 -13.77 -52.65 12.88
C ASP A 412 -12.35 -53.00 12.39
N ASP A 413 -12.17 -53.21 11.08
CA ASP A 413 -10.86 -53.35 10.42
C ASP A 413 -10.04 -52.03 10.31
N ALA A 414 -10.45 -50.95 10.98
CA ALA A 414 -9.87 -49.60 10.89
C ALA A 414 -9.78 -48.99 9.47
N ARG A 415 -10.50 -49.55 8.49
CA ARG A 415 -10.59 -49.04 7.11
C ARG A 415 -11.82 -48.16 6.93
N MET A 416 -11.63 -46.97 6.34
CA MET A 416 -12.73 -46.09 5.94
C MET A 416 -13.53 -46.71 4.78
N ARG A 417 -14.85 -46.87 4.95
CA ARG A 417 -15.78 -47.35 3.91
C ARG A 417 -16.98 -46.41 3.82
N PHE A 418 -17.55 -46.29 2.62
CA PHE A 418 -18.84 -45.62 2.46
C PHE A 418 -19.95 -46.47 3.08
N LYS A 419 -20.83 -45.84 3.86
CA LYS A 419 -22.01 -46.44 4.46
C LYS A 419 -22.91 -46.95 3.32
N LYS A 420 -22.99 -48.26 3.11
CA LYS A 420 -23.91 -48.84 2.12
C LYS A 420 -25.34 -48.52 2.58
N ARG A 421 -26.03 -47.63 1.86
CA ARG A 421 -27.49 -47.49 1.99
C ARG A 421 -28.10 -48.82 1.52
N GLY A 422 -28.88 -49.47 2.38
CA GLY A 422 -29.44 -50.80 2.12
C GLY A 422 -30.13 -50.87 0.76
N GLY A 423 -29.77 -51.87 -0.04
CA GLY A 423 -30.49 -52.28 -1.23
C GLY A 423 -30.91 -53.73 -1.04
N ALA A 424 -32.22 -53.96 -0.92
CA ALA A 424 -32.81 -55.28 -0.95
C ALA A 424 -32.73 -55.88 -2.36
N SER A 425 -32.61 -57.22 -2.41
CA SER A 425 -32.85 -58.15 -3.52
C SER A 425 -32.09 -57.94 -4.84
N ASP A 426 -31.18 -58.88 -5.18
CA ASP A 426 -31.53 -59.92 -6.17
C ASP A 426 -30.62 -61.15 -6.05
N SER A 427 -31.14 -62.25 -6.57
CA SER A 427 -30.89 -63.65 -6.32
C SER A 427 -29.88 -64.34 -7.25
N ARG A 428 -29.39 -65.49 -6.77
CA ARG A 428 -29.11 -66.77 -7.46
C ARG A 428 -27.75 -67.03 -8.16
N ARG A 429 -27.22 -68.21 -7.74
CA ARG A 429 -26.53 -69.28 -8.51
C ARG A 429 -25.05 -69.04 -8.87
N ALA A 430 -24.12 -70.00 -8.74
CA ALA A 430 -24.13 -71.39 -8.27
C ALA A 430 -22.67 -71.91 -8.18
N VAL A 431 -22.49 -73.10 -7.56
CA VAL A 431 -21.47 -74.15 -7.85
C VAL A 431 -20.05 -73.86 -7.29
N ASP A 432 -19.34 -74.73 -6.54
CA ASP A 432 -19.47 -76.17 -6.25
C ASP A 432 -18.68 -76.57 -4.97
N LYS A 433 -19.15 -77.66 -4.30
CA LYS A 433 -18.47 -78.83 -3.66
C LYS A 433 -17.11 -78.67 -2.91
N GLU A 434 -16.75 -79.41 -1.86
CA GLU A 434 -17.17 -80.69 -1.29
C GLU A 434 -16.49 -80.91 0.09
N ASN A 435 -17.10 -81.77 0.92
CA ASN A 435 -16.50 -82.59 2.01
C ASN A 435 -16.16 -81.91 3.36
N SER A 436 -16.56 -82.41 4.54
CA SER A 436 -17.03 -83.75 4.92
C SER A 436 -17.86 -83.74 6.21
N VAL A 437 -18.65 -84.80 6.35
CA VAL A 437 -19.68 -85.14 7.35
C VAL A 437 -19.06 -85.71 8.64
N ALA A 438 -19.58 -85.37 9.83
CA ALA A 438 -20.14 -86.33 10.82
C ALA A 438 -20.38 -85.75 12.24
N LYS A 439 -21.67 -85.64 12.59
CA LYS A 439 -22.37 -85.81 13.89
C LYS A 439 -21.54 -86.04 15.18
N LYS A 440 -21.88 -85.28 16.24
CA LYS A 440 -22.72 -85.77 17.37
C LYS A 440 -23.11 -84.65 18.36
N LYS A 441 -24.41 -84.59 18.69
CA LYS A 441 -24.99 -83.87 19.83
C LYS A 441 -24.43 -84.42 21.16
N LYS A 442 -24.14 -83.55 22.13
CA LYS A 442 -24.55 -83.72 23.55
C LYS A 442 -24.43 -82.42 24.35
N SER A 443 -25.29 -82.36 25.36
CA SER A 443 -25.78 -81.20 26.09
C SER A 443 -24.85 -80.71 27.20
N ALA A 444 -24.92 -79.39 27.45
CA ALA A 444 -24.84 -78.68 28.73
C ALA A 444 -23.75 -79.03 29.77
N LYS A 445 -22.83 -78.08 29.98
CA LYS A 445 -22.68 -77.32 31.25
C LYS A 445 -21.67 -76.19 31.03
N MET A 446 -22.17 -75.00 30.69
CA MET A 446 -21.37 -73.79 30.59
C MET A 446 -21.32 -73.16 31.99
N GLY A 447 -20.18 -73.28 32.67
CA GLY A 447 -19.95 -72.59 33.93
C GLY A 447 -19.81 -71.08 33.69
N ALA A 448 -20.42 -70.27 34.55
CA ALA A 448 -20.38 -68.80 34.50
C ALA A 448 -18.94 -68.21 34.45
N LYS A 449 -17.93 -68.96 34.91
CA LYS A 449 -16.50 -68.59 34.80
C LYS A 449 -15.98 -68.52 33.36
N VAL A 450 -16.55 -69.27 32.41
CA VAL A 450 -16.16 -69.22 30.99
C VAL A 450 -16.84 -68.05 30.28
N LEU A 451 -18.09 -67.75 30.62
CA LEU A 451 -18.84 -66.63 30.04
C LEU A 451 -18.19 -65.26 30.36
N VAL A 452 -17.68 -65.09 31.59
CA VAL A 452 -16.99 -63.87 32.00
C VAL A 452 -15.63 -63.73 31.32
N LYS A 453 -14.93 -64.84 31.06
CA LYS A 453 -13.64 -64.84 30.35
C LYS A 453 -13.79 -64.54 28.84
N THR A 454 -14.92 -64.93 28.24
CA THR A 454 -15.24 -64.63 26.83
C THR A 454 -15.82 -63.22 26.65
N LEU A 455 -16.54 -62.67 27.64
CA LEU A 455 -17.07 -61.29 27.59
C LEU A 455 -16.01 -60.21 27.89
N LEU A 456 -14.95 -60.54 28.63
CA LEU A 456 -13.81 -59.63 28.86
C LEU A 456 -12.77 -59.63 27.73
N GLN A 457 -12.94 -60.47 26.70
CA GLN A 457 -11.95 -60.65 25.63
C GLN A 457 -12.54 -60.32 24.25
N SER A 458 -13.20 -59.16 24.13
CA SER A 458 -13.54 -58.56 22.84
C SER A 458 -13.59 -57.02 22.85
N VAL A 459 -12.89 -56.37 23.78
CA VAL A 459 -12.42 -55.01 23.49
C VAL A 459 -11.21 -55.19 22.59
N ASP A 460 -11.39 -54.98 21.30
CA ASP A 460 -10.29 -54.93 20.33
C ASP A 460 -9.42 -53.70 20.62
N VAL A 461 -8.54 -53.83 21.62
CA VAL A 461 -7.64 -52.77 22.09
C VAL A 461 -6.76 -52.28 20.94
N ALA A 462 -6.40 -53.15 20.00
CA ALA A 462 -5.66 -52.80 18.80
C ALA A 462 -6.51 -51.93 17.85
N GLY A 463 -7.75 -52.33 17.56
CA GLY A 463 -8.69 -51.54 16.75
C GLY A 463 -9.01 -50.16 17.36
N LEU A 464 -9.18 -50.08 18.69
CA LEU A 464 -9.40 -48.83 19.41
C LEU A 464 -8.18 -47.91 19.38
N MET A 465 -6.97 -48.47 19.50
CA MET A 465 -5.72 -47.72 19.44
C MET A 465 -5.46 -47.15 18.04
N VAL A 466 -5.83 -47.87 16.98
CA VAL A 466 -5.72 -47.39 15.59
C VAL A 466 -6.76 -46.29 15.30
N LYS A 467 -8.01 -46.47 15.74
CA LYS A 467 -9.05 -45.42 15.64
C LYS A 467 -8.61 -44.15 16.39
N THR A 468 -8.06 -44.31 17.61
CA THR A 468 -7.57 -43.18 18.43
C THR A 468 -6.37 -42.49 17.77
N LYS A 469 -5.39 -43.25 17.25
CA LYS A 469 -4.24 -42.69 16.53
C LYS A 469 -4.69 -41.88 15.31
N PHE A 470 -5.63 -42.40 14.51
CA PHE A 470 -6.14 -41.69 13.34
C PHE A 470 -6.82 -40.36 13.69
N TYR A 471 -7.78 -40.35 14.62
CA TYR A 471 -8.46 -39.11 15.02
C TYR A 471 -7.51 -38.12 15.72
N THR A 472 -6.54 -38.62 16.49
CA THR A 472 -5.54 -37.78 17.14
C THR A 472 -4.57 -37.19 16.13
N SER A 473 -4.13 -37.94 15.12
CA SER A 473 -3.27 -37.43 14.05
C SER A 473 -3.98 -36.39 13.18
N LEU A 474 -5.27 -36.58 12.91
CA LEU A 474 -6.08 -35.57 12.22
C LEU A 474 -6.18 -34.27 13.03
N CYS A 475 -6.46 -34.39 14.34
CA CYS A 475 -6.55 -33.25 15.26
C CYS A 475 -5.22 -32.50 15.41
N LEU A 476 -4.10 -33.24 15.55
CA LEU A 476 -2.76 -32.65 15.64
C LEU A 476 -2.35 -31.98 14.31
N GLY A 477 -2.71 -32.56 13.17
CA GLY A 477 -2.50 -31.93 11.86
C GLY A 477 -3.26 -30.60 11.73
N THR A 478 -4.55 -30.57 12.09
CA THR A 478 -5.33 -29.32 12.09
C THR A 478 -4.80 -28.30 13.09
N THR A 479 -4.34 -28.75 14.27
CA THR A 479 -3.76 -27.88 15.30
C THR A 479 -2.46 -27.26 14.83
N ALA A 480 -1.59 -28.02 14.16
CA ALA A 480 -0.35 -27.51 13.57
C ALA A 480 -0.64 -26.40 12.54
N ILE A 481 -1.60 -26.62 11.64
CA ILE A 481 -1.98 -25.62 10.63
C ILE A 481 -2.54 -24.36 11.31
N LEU A 482 -3.48 -24.52 12.25
CA LEU A 482 -4.06 -23.38 12.98
C LEU A 482 -3.01 -22.61 13.78
N SER A 483 -2.03 -23.29 14.37
CA SER A 483 -0.96 -22.64 15.14
C SER A 483 -0.05 -21.76 14.29
N VAL A 484 0.29 -22.18 13.07
CA VAL A 484 1.08 -21.36 12.13
C VAL A 484 0.29 -20.12 11.71
N PHE A 485 -0.99 -20.27 11.39
CA PHE A 485 -1.83 -19.13 11.01
C PHE A 485 -2.07 -18.18 12.18
N ALA A 486 -2.37 -18.70 13.37
CA ALA A 486 -2.52 -17.87 14.57
C ALA A 486 -1.26 -17.04 14.85
N PHE A 487 -0.07 -17.64 14.66
CA PHE A 487 1.19 -16.91 14.78
C PHE A 487 1.30 -15.76 13.76
N LEU A 488 1.00 -16.01 12.48
CA LEU A 488 1.04 -14.97 11.44
C LEU A 488 0.10 -13.80 11.73
N PHE A 489 -1.06 -14.05 12.35
CA PHE A 489 -1.99 -12.98 12.78
C PHE A 489 -1.53 -12.24 14.03
N LEU A 490 -0.93 -12.94 15.00
CA LEU A 490 -0.44 -12.29 16.22
C LEU A 490 0.69 -11.30 15.94
N ILE A 491 1.41 -11.45 14.81
CA ILE A 491 2.50 -10.52 14.43
C ILE A 491 2.00 -9.07 14.32
N PRO A 492 1.14 -8.71 13.35
CA PRO A 492 0.72 -7.32 13.17
C PRO A 492 -0.14 -6.77 14.31
N PHE A 493 -0.85 -7.64 15.06
CA PHE A 493 -1.79 -7.19 16.10
C PHE A 493 -1.21 -7.10 17.50
N VAL A 494 -0.19 -7.91 17.82
CA VAL A 494 0.37 -8.01 19.18
C VAL A 494 1.87 -7.80 19.19
N VAL A 495 2.60 -8.45 18.28
CA VAL A 495 4.07 -8.39 18.25
C VAL A 495 4.56 -7.02 17.79
N ASP A 496 4.05 -6.51 16.67
CA ASP A 496 4.50 -5.23 16.11
C ASP A 496 4.24 -4.06 17.08
N PRO A 497 3.04 -3.89 17.68
CA PRO A 497 2.81 -2.84 18.68
C PRO A 497 3.66 -3.03 19.96
N ALA A 498 3.88 -4.26 20.40
CA ALA A 498 4.70 -4.53 21.58
C ALA A 498 6.18 -4.19 21.34
N ILE A 499 6.71 -4.51 20.15
CA ILE A 499 8.09 -4.16 19.76
C ILE A 499 8.23 -2.64 19.66
N SER A 500 7.30 -1.96 18.98
CA SER A 500 7.26 -0.50 18.89
C SER A 500 7.32 0.16 20.27
N THR A 501 6.52 -0.33 21.22
CA THR A 501 6.49 0.17 22.60
C THR A 501 7.81 -0.05 23.36
N ILE A 502 8.50 -1.17 23.14
CA ILE A 502 9.80 -1.44 23.75
C ILE A 502 10.91 -0.57 23.13
N LEU A 503 10.90 -0.38 21.81
CA LEU A 503 11.86 0.47 21.10
C LEU A 503 11.73 1.96 21.49
N ALA A 504 10.52 2.40 21.84
CA ALA A 504 10.28 3.75 22.34
C ALA A 504 10.92 4.00 23.73
N ASN A 505 11.36 2.97 24.47
CA ASN A 505 12.16 3.10 25.70
C ASN A 505 11.61 4.14 26.70
N TYR A 506 10.40 3.90 27.21
CA TYR A 506 9.78 4.76 28.21
C TYR A 506 10.44 4.59 29.58
N GLU A 507 10.57 5.70 30.31
CA GLU A 507 10.95 5.65 31.72
C GLU A 507 9.84 4.94 32.53
N PRO A 508 10.13 3.86 33.28
CA PRO A 508 9.10 3.11 34.01
C PRO A 508 8.55 3.86 35.23
N SER A 509 9.27 4.88 35.73
CA SER A 509 8.78 5.75 36.80
C SER A 509 7.95 6.90 36.20
N PRO A 510 6.70 7.12 36.64
CA PRO A 510 5.87 8.18 36.09
C PRO A 510 6.39 9.54 36.52
N VAL A 511 6.52 10.43 35.54
CA VAL A 511 6.94 11.83 35.73
C VAL A 511 5.73 12.76 35.75
N THR A 512 5.98 14.05 36.02
CA THR A 512 4.91 15.06 36.12
C THR A 512 4.65 15.72 34.76
N CYS A 513 3.40 15.62 34.28
CA CYS A 513 2.91 16.33 33.11
C CYS A 513 1.84 17.34 33.47
N VAL A 514 1.79 18.44 32.74
CA VAL A 514 0.71 19.44 32.80
C VAL A 514 0.18 19.67 31.39
N ALA A 515 -1.15 19.57 31.22
CA ALA A 515 -1.80 19.89 29.96
C ALA A 515 -1.84 21.41 29.75
N VAL A 516 -1.33 21.86 28.62
CA VAL A 516 -1.21 23.28 28.25
C VAL A 516 -2.28 23.67 27.25
N ASP A 517 -2.58 22.79 26.31
CA ASP A 517 -3.56 23.05 25.26
C ASP A 517 -4.41 21.81 24.96
N HIS A 518 -5.66 22.06 24.58
CA HIS A 518 -6.59 21.04 24.12
C HIS A 518 -7.38 21.57 22.93
N VAL A 519 -7.29 20.88 21.81
CA VAL A 519 -8.07 21.17 20.60
C VAL A 519 -8.97 19.97 20.30
N TYR A 520 -10.26 20.23 20.12
CA TYR A 520 -11.19 19.29 19.54
C TYR A 520 -11.43 19.66 18.08
N ALA A 521 -11.11 18.75 17.17
CA ALA A 521 -11.30 18.94 15.75
C ALA A 521 -12.12 17.81 15.13
N GLU A 522 -12.91 18.15 14.12
CA GLU A 522 -13.67 17.22 13.30
C GLU A 522 -13.26 17.35 11.83
N GLY A 523 -13.31 16.25 11.09
CA GLY A 523 -12.91 16.14 9.69
C GLY A 523 -11.52 15.52 9.50
N LEU A 524 -11.35 14.77 8.40
CA LEU A 524 -10.12 14.05 8.09
C LEU A 524 -8.90 14.99 7.89
N SER A 525 -9.14 16.20 7.39
CA SER A 525 -8.12 17.22 7.14
C SER A 525 -7.66 17.97 8.39
N ASN A 526 -8.52 18.12 9.40
CA ASN A 526 -8.19 18.82 10.66
C ASN A 526 -7.59 17.88 11.72
N CYS A 527 -7.69 16.56 11.51
CA CYS A 527 -7.22 15.53 12.43
C CYS A 527 -5.92 14.85 11.98
N SER A 528 -4.84 15.62 11.78
CA SER A 528 -3.53 15.08 11.40
C SER A 528 -2.96 14.11 12.47
N TRP A 529 -3.27 14.36 13.75
CA TRP A 529 -3.01 13.47 14.87
C TRP A 529 -4.11 13.54 15.92
N SER A 530 -4.14 12.56 16.84
CA SER A 530 -5.04 12.56 17.99
C SER A 530 -4.38 11.89 19.19
N SER A 531 -4.61 12.45 20.37
CA SER A 531 -4.21 11.91 21.67
C SER A 531 -4.91 10.60 22.02
N CYS A 532 -6.12 10.37 21.51
CA CYS A 532 -6.87 9.15 21.73
C CYS A 532 -7.78 8.87 20.54
N ARG A 533 -7.72 7.63 20.05
CA ARG A 533 -8.59 7.14 18.97
C ARG A 533 -9.26 5.82 19.33
N GLU A 534 -10.57 5.75 19.10
CA GLU A 534 -11.35 4.51 19.19
C GLU A 534 -11.22 3.75 17.87
N GLY A 535 -10.44 2.68 17.88
CA GLY A 535 -10.08 1.89 16.70
C GLY A 535 -8.77 2.35 16.05
N CYS A 536 -7.79 1.45 15.99
CA CYS A 536 -6.47 1.76 15.42
C CYS A 536 -6.46 1.76 13.88
N THR A 537 -7.45 1.11 13.25
CA THR A 537 -7.53 0.92 11.79
C THR A 537 -8.50 1.88 11.08
N THR A 538 -9.28 2.68 11.82
CA THR A 538 -10.42 3.48 11.32
C THR A 538 -10.09 4.97 11.31
N ALA A 539 -9.96 5.62 10.14
CA ALA A 539 -9.56 7.03 10.05
C ALA A 539 -10.38 7.92 11.01
N ALA A 540 -9.68 8.75 11.81
CA ALA A 540 -10.33 9.55 12.84
C ALA A 540 -11.03 10.75 12.19
N LEU A 541 -12.36 10.73 12.18
CA LEU A 541 -13.19 11.88 11.78
C LEU A 541 -13.36 12.90 12.92
N ARG A 542 -13.04 12.51 14.15
CA ARG A 542 -13.10 13.33 15.36
C ARG A 542 -11.84 13.06 16.16
N CYS A 543 -11.13 14.09 16.56
CA CYS A 543 -9.87 13.95 17.30
C CYS A 543 -9.79 14.94 18.45
N HIS A 544 -9.28 14.46 19.58
CA HIS A 544 -8.77 15.30 20.65
C HIS A 544 -7.26 15.41 20.49
N GLN A 545 -6.74 16.63 20.52
CA GLN A 545 -5.32 16.96 20.45
C GLN A 545 -4.95 17.65 21.76
N ILE A 546 -4.22 16.95 22.63
CA ILE A 546 -3.82 17.44 23.95
C ILE A 546 -2.29 17.61 23.93
N LEU A 547 -1.84 18.83 24.22
CA LEU A 547 -0.43 19.16 24.35
C LEU A 547 -0.06 19.30 25.83
N VAL A 548 1.09 18.75 26.20
CA VAL A 548 1.57 18.73 27.59
C VAL A 548 3.00 19.22 27.68
N ASN A 549 3.29 19.90 28.79
CA ASN A 549 4.66 20.12 29.25
C ASN A 549 4.98 19.08 30.32
N TYR A 550 6.19 18.54 30.30
CA TYR A 550 6.60 17.58 31.31
C TYR A 550 7.97 17.91 31.89
N THR A 551 8.16 17.50 33.13
CA THR A 551 9.45 17.52 33.82
C THR A 551 9.91 16.08 34.04
N ARG A 552 11.22 15.85 34.17
CA ARG A 552 11.78 14.52 34.51
C ARG A 552 11.65 14.18 35.99
N THR A 553 11.10 15.09 36.79
CA THR A 553 10.87 14.87 38.22
C THR A 553 9.72 13.85 38.42
N PRO A 554 9.92 12.81 39.24
CA PRO A 554 8.88 11.82 39.52
C PRO A 554 7.63 12.46 40.12
N PHE A 555 6.45 12.01 39.69
CA PHE A 555 5.16 12.55 40.16
C PHE A 555 4.97 12.40 41.68
N ALA A 556 5.61 11.40 42.30
CA ALA A 556 5.57 11.19 43.75
C ALA A 556 6.25 12.33 44.54
N GLU A 557 7.20 13.05 43.94
CA GLU A 557 7.84 14.21 44.57
C GLU A 557 6.95 15.45 44.46
N TRP A 558 6.26 15.60 43.34
CA TRP A 558 5.26 16.64 43.13
C TRP A 558 4.15 16.60 44.18
N GLN A 559 3.64 15.41 44.49
CA GLN A 559 2.60 15.21 45.51
C GLN A 559 3.02 15.64 46.92
N LYS A 560 4.32 15.81 47.20
CA LYS A 560 4.82 16.26 48.51
C LYS A 560 4.74 17.78 48.70
N GLY A 561 4.22 18.53 47.73
CA GLY A 561 3.79 19.92 47.88
C GLY A 561 4.92 20.97 47.89
N GLY A 562 6.08 20.65 47.31
CA GLY A 562 7.27 21.52 47.37
C GLY A 562 7.60 22.31 46.11
N ILE A 563 6.78 22.27 45.06
CA ILE A 563 7.13 22.81 43.74
C ILE A 563 5.99 23.68 43.20
N ASP A 564 6.30 24.93 42.86
CA ASP A 564 5.36 25.94 42.37
C ASP A 564 5.36 25.98 40.82
N LEU A 565 4.18 25.91 40.20
CA LEU A 565 4.02 25.79 38.73
C LEU A 565 4.66 26.96 37.96
N GLU A 566 4.72 28.14 38.55
CA GLU A 566 5.22 29.36 37.88
C GLU A 566 6.76 29.46 37.84
N THR A 567 7.47 28.64 38.61
CA THR A 567 8.96 28.69 38.72
C THR A 567 9.66 27.50 38.08
N ILE A 568 8.90 26.58 37.49
CA ILE A 568 9.43 25.34 36.91
C ILE A 568 9.97 25.58 35.52
N GLU A 569 11.22 25.20 35.34
CA GLU A 569 11.80 25.01 34.01
C GLU A 569 11.33 23.66 33.46
N TRP A 570 10.55 23.70 32.37
CA TRP A 570 10.06 22.50 31.70
C TRP A 570 11.20 21.83 30.91
N ASP A 571 11.39 20.51 31.08
CA ASP A 571 12.38 19.77 30.30
C ASP A 571 12.02 19.77 28.80
N VAL A 572 10.74 19.57 28.49
CA VAL A 572 10.19 19.68 27.13
C VAL A 572 8.78 20.25 27.22
N GLY A 573 8.50 21.26 26.39
CA GLY A 573 7.20 21.90 26.27
C GLY A 573 6.44 21.50 25.01
N GLU A 574 5.12 21.68 25.03
CA GLU A 574 4.18 21.52 23.92
C GLU A 574 4.30 20.17 23.20
N THR A 575 4.47 19.10 23.98
CA THR A 575 4.62 17.74 23.45
C THR A 575 3.29 17.02 23.28
N LYS A 576 3.23 16.08 22.33
CA LYS A 576 2.00 15.34 22.03
C LYS A 576 1.73 14.31 23.13
N PHE A 577 0.57 14.42 23.77
CA PHE A 577 0.13 13.48 24.79
C PHE A 577 -0.78 12.41 24.18
N TYR A 578 -0.46 11.14 24.41
CA TYR A 578 -1.23 10.00 23.90
C TYR A 578 -1.75 9.10 25.02
N ILE A 579 -2.86 8.41 24.78
CA ILE A 579 -3.40 7.44 25.75
C ILE A 579 -2.44 6.24 25.98
N ASN A 580 -1.76 5.80 24.93
CA ASN A 580 -0.74 4.75 24.87
C ASN A 580 0.23 5.05 23.71
N THR A 581 1.25 4.22 23.49
CA THR A 581 2.25 4.44 22.43
C THR A 581 1.65 4.55 21.02
N GLU A 582 0.61 3.77 20.72
CA GLU A 582 -0.06 3.80 19.41
C GLU A 582 -1.10 4.95 19.28
N GLY A 583 -1.44 5.61 20.40
CA GLY A 583 -2.47 6.66 20.45
C GLY A 583 -3.91 6.18 20.25
N CYS A 584 -4.16 4.87 20.28
CA CYS A 584 -5.45 4.26 19.94
C CYS A 584 -5.76 3.00 20.75
N GLY A 585 -7.04 2.63 20.80
CA GLY A 585 -7.49 1.33 21.31
C GLY A 585 -8.97 1.10 21.09
N TYR A 586 -9.49 -0.03 21.55
CA TYR A 586 -10.87 -0.44 21.30
C TYR A 586 -11.72 -0.39 22.60
N PRO A 587 -12.98 0.06 22.54
CA PRO A 587 -13.91 -0.04 23.67
C PRO A 587 -14.11 -1.49 24.11
N PRO A 588 -14.23 -1.79 25.43
CA PRO A 588 -14.35 -0.85 26.55
C PRO A 588 -12.99 -0.40 27.14
N GLN A 589 -11.85 -0.90 26.65
CA GLN A 589 -10.55 -0.60 27.25
C GLN A 589 -10.12 0.86 27.04
N VAL A 590 -10.51 1.42 25.90
CA VAL A 590 -10.26 2.82 25.54
C VAL A 590 -11.60 3.50 25.27
N ASN A 591 -11.82 4.62 25.95
CA ASN A 591 -12.93 5.54 25.74
C ASN A 591 -12.35 6.96 25.63
N CYS A 592 -12.39 7.52 24.43
CA CYS A 592 -11.71 8.79 24.17
C CYS A 592 -12.46 9.99 24.71
N SER A 593 -13.79 9.89 24.86
CA SER A 593 -14.59 10.93 25.50
C SER A 593 -14.27 11.04 26.99
N GLU A 594 -14.06 9.91 27.67
CA GLU A 594 -13.66 9.88 29.08
C GLU A 594 -12.20 10.34 29.25
N PHE A 595 -11.32 9.91 28.35
CA PHE A 595 -9.93 10.36 28.32
C PHE A 595 -9.79 11.87 28.17
N ALA A 596 -10.52 12.46 27.21
CA ALA A 596 -10.51 13.90 26.99
C ALA A 596 -11.14 14.69 28.15
N LYS A 597 -12.15 14.14 28.84
CA LYS A 597 -12.67 14.75 30.08
C LYS A 597 -11.65 14.74 31.22
N LYS A 598 -10.80 13.71 31.28
CA LYS A 598 -9.82 13.54 32.35
C LYS A 598 -8.56 14.41 32.16
N TYR A 599 -8.16 14.66 30.92
CA TYR A 599 -6.88 15.33 30.59
C TYR A 599 -7.01 16.57 29.68
N GLY A 600 -8.21 16.88 29.17
CA GLY A 600 -8.47 18.02 28.26
C GLY A 600 -8.96 19.27 28.99
N TYR A 601 -9.91 20.00 28.38
CA TYR A 601 -10.37 21.34 28.79
C TYR A 601 -10.62 21.53 30.30
N SER A 602 -11.27 20.58 30.98
CA SER A 602 -11.64 20.71 32.39
C SER A 602 -10.46 20.63 33.36
N THR A 603 -9.29 20.20 32.90
CA THR A 603 -8.11 19.89 33.71
C THR A 603 -6.83 20.55 33.19
N LEU A 604 -6.94 21.53 32.30
CA LEU A 604 -5.81 22.33 31.83
C LEU A 604 -5.09 22.98 33.02
N GLY A 605 -3.76 22.96 33.01
CA GLY A 605 -2.93 23.46 34.10
C GLY A 605 -2.83 22.55 35.32
N THR A 606 -3.53 21.41 35.37
CA THR A 606 -3.41 20.45 36.49
C THR A 606 -2.31 19.42 36.24
N PRO A 607 -1.43 19.15 37.23
CA PRO A 607 -0.36 18.17 37.11
C PRO A 607 -0.86 16.73 37.30
N PHE A 608 -0.43 15.83 36.42
CA PHE A 608 -0.80 14.41 36.44
C PHE A 608 0.39 13.50 36.07
N PRO A 609 0.35 12.21 36.46
CA PRO A 609 1.43 11.26 36.14
C PRO A 609 1.39 10.85 34.66
N CYS A 610 2.57 10.82 34.03
CA CYS A 610 2.74 10.45 32.64
C CYS A 610 4.10 9.75 32.41
N TYR A 611 4.28 9.10 31.27
CA TYR A 611 5.51 8.39 30.92
C TYR A 611 6.12 8.97 29.65
N TYR A 612 7.33 9.48 29.74
CA TYR A 612 8.04 10.06 28.61
C TYR A 612 8.97 9.03 27.95
N SER A 613 9.14 9.16 26.63
CA SER A 613 10.06 8.31 25.87
C SER A 613 11.48 8.90 25.91
N LYS A 614 12.48 8.08 26.22
CA LYS A 614 13.89 8.49 26.13
C LYS A 614 14.38 8.61 24.68
N THR A 615 13.75 7.87 23.77
CA THR A 615 14.09 7.85 22.34
C THR A 615 13.38 8.99 21.59
N TYR A 616 12.13 9.29 21.96
CA TYR A 616 11.27 10.27 21.29
C TYR A 616 10.80 11.35 22.29
N PRO A 617 11.55 12.45 22.47
CA PRO A 617 11.24 13.47 23.48
C PRO A 617 9.94 14.23 23.20
N ASN A 618 9.43 14.20 21.96
CA ASN A 618 8.20 14.92 21.56
C ASN A 618 6.90 14.12 21.80
N MET A 619 6.97 13.01 22.54
CA MET A 619 5.85 12.11 22.80
C MET A 619 5.82 11.67 24.27
N VAL A 620 4.63 11.75 24.85
CA VAL A 620 4.37 11.29 26.22
C VAL A 620 3.09 10.45 26.25
N VAL A 621 3.04 9.40 27.08
CA VAL A 621 1.90 8.49 27.17
C VAL A 621 1.27 8.48 28.56
N ALA A 622 -0.05 8.28 28.62
CA ALA A 622 -0.82 8.23 29.85
C ALA A 622 -0.70 6.88 30.58
N ARG A 623 -0.63 5.78 29.82
CA ARG A 623 -0.55 4.41 30.35
C ARG A 623 0.63 3.70 29.70
N TYR A 624 1.51 3.17 30.54
CA TYR A 624 2.64 2.34 30.13
C TYR A 624 2.83 1.22 31.15
N SER A 625 2.98 -0.01 30.65
CA SER A 625 3.19 -1.21 31.45
C SER A 625 4.17 -2.13 30.74
N TRP A 626 5.43 -2.14 31.17
CA TRP A 626 6.47 -2.95 30.55
C TRP A 626 6.23 -4.45 30.74
N ASP A 627 5.84 -4.88 31.95
CA ASP A 627 5.64 -6.29 32.29
C ASP A 627 4.52 -6.94 31.47
N ASP A 628 3.40 -6.23 31.29
CA ASP A 628 2.27 -6.73 30.51
C ASP A 628 2.64 -6.85 29.03
N ASN A 629 3.28 -5.82 28.46
CA ASN A 629 3.70 -5.83 27.05
C ASN A 629 4.70 -6.96 26.76
N LEU A 630 5.67 -7.16 27.66
CA LEU A 630 6.63 -8.25 27.56
C LEU A 630 5.95 -9.62 27.69
N ARG A 631 5.03 -9.77 28.65
CA ARG A 631 4.28 -11.02 28.87
C ARG A 631 3.44 -11.39 27.66
N TYR A 632 2.68 -10.45 27.09
CA TYR A 632 1.87 -10.70 25.89
C TYR A 632 2.74 -11.01 24.68
N LEU A 633 3.87 -10.31 24.51
CA LEU A 633 4.85 -10.60 23.47
C LEU A 633 5.38 -12.04 23.58
N ILE A 634 5.87 -12.44 24.77
CA ILE A 634 6.41 -13.79 24.99
C ILE A 634 5.33 -14.85 24.79
N LEU A 635 4.12 -14.67 25.34
CA LEU A 635 3.04 -15.64 25.18
C LEU A 635 2.60 -15.80 23.72
N SER A 636 2.54 -14.69 22.96
CA SER A 636 2.15 -14.69 21.55
C SER A 636 3.18 -15.40 20.65
N LEU A 637 4.47 -15.37 21.02
CA LEU A 637 5.54 -16.10 20.34
C LEU A 637 5.61 -17.56 20.79
N VAL A 638 5.56 -17.84 22.09
CA VAL A 638 5.84 -19.17 22.64
C VAL A 638 4.68 -20.13 22.42
N ILE A 639 3.44 -19.72 22.66
CA ILE A 639 2.28 -20.64 22.63
C ILE A 639 2.07 -21.26 21.23
N PRO A 640 1.98 -20.48 20.14
CA PRO A 640 1.76 -21.05 18.81
C PRO A 640 2.92 -21.93 18.36
N ASN A 641 4.16 -21.49 18.60
CA ASN A 641 5.36 -22.25 18.22
C ASN A 641 5.51 -23.55 19.02
N ALA A 642 5.19 -23.56 20.31
CA ALA A 642 5.20 -24.76 21.13
C ALA A 642 4.13 -25.76 20.70
N LEU A 643 2.90 -25.30 20.44
CA LEU A 643 1.81 -26.15 19.94
C LEU A 643 2.13 -26.73 18.56
N PHE A 644 2.73 -25.94 17.68
CA PHE A 644 3.21 -26.39 16.38
C PHE A 644 4.28 -27.48 16.50
N ALA A 645 5.33 -27.20 17.28
CA ALA A 645 6.44 -28.12 17.49
C ALA A 645 6.00 -29.42 18.16
N ALA A 646 5.11 -29.34 19.15
CA ALA A 646 4.54 -30.53 19.80
C ALA A 646 3.69 -31.35 18.82
N SER A 647 2.82 -30.69 18.05
CA SER A 647 1.95 -31.36 17.08
C SER A 647 2.75 -32.08 15.99
N ILE A 648 3.75 -31.41 15.41
CA ILE A 648 4.65 -32.01 14.42
C ILE A 648 5.54 -33.08 15.05
N GLY A 649 6.07 -32.85 16.25
CA GLY A 649 6.92 -33.82 16.95
C GLY A 649 6.23 -35.16 17.18
N VAL A 650 4.95 -35.14 17.61
CA VAL A 650 4.14 -36.36 17.79
C VAL A 650 3.85 -37.03 16.45
N LEU A 651 3.53 -36.26 15.40
CA LEU A 651 3.29 -36.81 14.07
C LEU A 651 4.56 -37.45 13.49
N ILE A 652 5.72 -36.79 13.60
CA ILE A 652 7.01 -37.34 13.17
C ILE A 652 7.31 -38.61 13.96
N TYR A 653 7.12 -38.62 15.28
CA TYR A 653 7.36 -39.81 16.09
C TYR A 653 6.47 -41.00 15.69
N TRP A 654 5.21 -40.77 15.36
CA TRP A 654 4.27 -41.83 14.97
C TRP A 654 4.42 -42.30 13.52
N TYR A 655 4.84 -41.43 12.60
CA TYR A 655 4.88 -41.73 11.17
C TYR A 655 6.30 -41.89 10.59
N CYS A 656 7.37 -41.60 11.36
CA CYS A 656 8.75 -41.80 10.92
C CYS A 656 9.26 -43.22 11.26
N PRO A 657 9.51 -44.10 10.27
CA PRO A 657 9.94 -45.48 10.51
C PRO A 657 11.37 -45.61 11.06
N GLY A 658 12.16 -44.53 11.02
CA GLY A 658 13.54 -44.50 11.54
C GLY A 658 13.66 -44.25 13.05
N CYS A 659 12.71 -43.52 13.64
CA CYS A 659 12.78 -43.11 15.06
C CYS A 659 12.36 -44.22 16.03
N ASN A 660 11.59 -45.21 15.58
CA ASN A 660 11.08 -46.30 16.41
C ASN A 660 12.05 -47.52 16.49
N LYS A 661 13.22 -47.44 15.82
CA LYS A 661 14.20 -48.54 15.75
C LYS A 661 15.35 -48.45 16.76
N SER A 662 15.40 -47.40 17.60
CA SER A 662 16.48 -47.22 18.58
C SER A 662 15.97 -47.44 20.00
N ARG A 663 15.92 -48.72 20.42
CA ARG A 663 16.26 -49.23 21.77
C ARG A 663 15.58 -50.58 22.06
N THR A 664 16.35 -51.66 21.91
CA THR A 664 16.59 -52.67 22.96
C THR A 664 17.94 -53.33 22.67
N PRO A 665 18.93 -53.28 23.57
CA PRO A 665 20.12 -54.10 23.49
C PRO A 665 19.81 -55.47 24.12
N ILE A 666 19.99 -56.58 23.40
CA ILE A 666 20.02 -57.91 24.01
C ILE A 666 21.19 -58.66 23.40
N ASP A 667 22.09 -59.06 24.29
CA ASP A 667 23.30 -59.83 24.09
C ASP A 667 23.12 -61.04 23.16
N THR A 668 24.00 -61.13 22.17
CA THR A 668 24.41 -62.40 21.59
C THR A 668 25.35 -63.12 22.54
N SER A 669 24.83 -63.82 23.55
CA SER A 669 25.50 -64.95 24.21
C SER A 669 24.55 -65.62 25.21
N SER A 670 24.37 -66.93 25.05
CA SER A 670 23.64 -67.92 25.88
C SER A 670 22.35 -68.44 25.25
N TYR A 671 22.22 -69.78 25.23
CA TYR A 671 21.26 -70.63 24.52
C TYR A 671 21.69 -71.16 23.14
N VAL A 672 22.97 -71.55 23.06
CA VAL A 672 23.33 -72.88 22.55
C VAL A 672 23.18 -73.88 23.72
N GLU A 673 22.71 -75.08 23.39
CA GLU A 673 22.63 -76.33 24.17
C GLU A 673 21.34 -76.72 24.92
N ASN A 674 20.72 -77.74 24.31
CA ASN A 674 19.93 -78.84 24.87
C ASN A 674 18.43 -78.62 25.06
N PHE A 675 17.63 -79.21 24.14
CA PHE A 675 17.11 -80.55 24.38
C PHE A 675 16.72 -81.24 23.06
N HIS A 676 17.36 -82.38 22.80
CA HIS A 676 16.85 -83.43 21.93
C HIS A 676 15.54 -84.00 22.52
N SER A 677 14.61 -84.40 21.66
CA SER A 677 13.92 -85.67 21.86
C SER A 677 13.75 -86.39 20.52
N LYS A 678 14.29 -87.62 20.45
CA LYS A 678 13.82 -88.66 19.52
C LYS A 678 12.30 -88.81 19.64
N ASN A 679 11.66 -89.09 18.51
CA ASN A 679 10.79 -90.25 18.31
C ASN A 679 10.87 -90.59 16.80
N GLU A 680 10.83 -91.84 16.32
CA GLU A 680 10.40 -93.13 16.91
C GLU A 680 9.62 -93.09 18.22
#